data_AF-A0A7K0KCJ8-F1
#
_entry.id   AF-A0A7K0KCJ8-F1
#
_cell.length_a   1.000
_cell.length_b   1.000
_cell.length_c   1.000
_cell.angle_alpha   90.00
_cell.angle_beta   90.00
_cell.angle_gamma   90.00
#
_symmetry.space_group_name_H-M   'P 1'
#
loop_
_entity.id
_entity.type
_entity.pdbx_description
1 polymer ?
#
loop_
_entity_poly.entity_id
_entity_poly.type
_entity_poly.pdbx_seq_one_letter_code
_entity_poly.pdbx_strand_id
1 'polypeptide(L)'
;MSTIQYENIIQLEGTANSIVFRNGKWALADAEGKPLTDFLYDKIAPLGEDFFKAGIYVKSNDGSLIVESLDTRMVYAIIDKTGKTHVGLEKDYNYISDFHEGECTVAKNGRCGIIDFDGNLIIACKYKYVQPLGEGHYLLSSDDPDNRYAIIIDKNDNVLIPSDMQFRSIGEFHKGVAIASYSTTEGLRWGLIDDRGRCMANLNYQYIQYWSDGYYLVERGSKKNLINQKGELVLNEWFNDIYEIHHGFFIFGNTIRKTKTTPTRYVRGVASVQGDIVFPMIFERVRWSDDYSYIYAELGTTPYILTLDGSIYDPAGSNLPQKLEINDKTFLENTLNWVLPGLQFFYRDTDAISNAKQIYHKGQTLRAGFYVDATTKLLKPLHRTRFIIASAHAARLFEIDKYIEANSNVGKWNLAIFHYNSYFKVMDVYETPTCTQVFLLHLPMSAALLLGDTDLNFIDKASGTEKTLTQLARQSLDDKLTMDYHPRSFDEDLCQRMKAPVGLDNSLTPYPLSAEPEPSDQNEAAFSNMIHEIAQDEDINYKVEVKDNFDWTGPKGTVCEGCIYTRGIPEDASGCGRLFKKSFREHVVKGYCEFRKIDLFIPSEFEERRKRETIEACEKAEKQSDVFAISLLREFVKEKLDGNIDKLRTYDLYSLRNDEKYGNSDFARANIVKAIVALAFADVWPGLSVQSIEEYKYWVDAISDNTRLLGARILDMYYKGLESWDAPKELQQRALDCGKLFYSVGDLIVWPNKMNDYKEAFDSYYDGTKYKGYMDQYLNAIYCAMTGQARPDFHMQGLLYKNRKVMTAYKGYDGFKRLVDNLFLTDFVDEEYQPKHIFAGVWSYMKGLDQQTYFKAVDEYIDFCNAFIPKRADKIIMKLKRLLDN
;
A
#
# COMPACT_ATOMS: atom_id res chain seq x y z
N MET A 1 0.66 -31.32 -36.65
CA MET A 1 -0.26 -31.49 -35.51
C MET A 1 -1.66 -31.49 -36.08
N SER A 2 -2.42 -32.56 -35.87
CA SER A 2 -3.83 -32.60 -36.25
C SER A 2 -4.58 -31.55 -35.44
N THR A 3 -5.03 -30.48 -36.09
CA THR A 3 -5.88 -29.46 -35.46
C THR A 3 -7.14 -30.16 -34.98
N ILE A 4 -7.30 -30.32 -33.66
CA ILE A 4 -8.54 -30.87 -33.10
C ILE A 4 -9.61 -29.81 -33.37
N GLN A 5 -10.57 -30.13 -34.23
CA GLN A 5 -11.69 -29.22 -34.50
C GLN A 5 -12.80 -29.48 -33.47
N TYR A 6 -13.19 -28.42 -32.78
CA TYR A 6 -14.36 -28.39 -31.90
C TYR A 6 -15.51 -27.69 -32.59
N GLU A 7 -16.72 -28.14 -32.28
CA GLU A 7 -17.95 -27.52 -32.74
C GLU A 7 -18.26 -26.23 -31.96
N ASN A 8 -17.82 -26.16 -30.68
CA ASN A 8 -17.96 -24.99 -29.82
C ASN A 8 -16.86 -24.97 -28.73
N ILE A 9 -16.49 -23.78 -28.26
CA ILE A 9 -15.53 -23.55 -27.17
C ILE A 9 -16.09 -22.42 -26.28
N ILE A 10 -16.17 -22.67 -24.98
CA ILE A 10 -16.53 -21.68 -23.96
C ILE A 10 -15.29 -21.39 -23.12
N GLN A 11 -14.84 -20.13 -23.13
CA GLN A 11 -13.77 -19.67 -22.25
C GLN A 11 -14.37 -19.24 -20.90
N LEU A 12 -13.71 -19.63 -19.81
CA LEU A 12 -14.18 -19.38 -18.46
C LEU A 12 -13.38 -18.23 -17.84
N GLU A 13 -14.06 -17.14 -17.49
CA GLU A 13 -13.43 -16.01 -16.81
C GLU A 13 -12.86 -16.42 -15.45
N GLY A 14 -11.64 -15.99 -15.16
CA GLY A 14 -10.98 -16.27 -13.88
C GLY A 14 -10.34 -17.65 -13.73
N THR A 15 -10.36 -18.51 -14.76
CA THR A 15 -9.71 -19.83 -14.70
C THR A 15 -8.77 -20.06 -15.90
N ALA A 16 -7.82 -20.99 -15.76
CA ALA A 16 -6.94 -21.43 -16.84
C ALA A 16 -7.56 -22.55 -17.71
N ASN A 17 -8.86 -22.82 -17.58
CA ASN A 17 -9.55 -23.90 -18.27
C ASN A 17 -10.54 -23.36 -19.31
N SER A 18 -10.89 -24.22 -20.27
CA SER A 18 -11.95 -23.99 -21.25
C SER A 18 -12.90 -25.19 -21.31
N ILE A 19 -14.11 -24.99 -21.82
CA ILE A 19 -15.06 -26.08 -22.06
C ILE A 19 -15.22 -26.25 -23.57
N VAL A 20 -14.91 -27.43 -24.08
CA VAL A 20 -14.92 -27.75 -25.51
C VAL A 20 -16.06 -28.70 -25.87
N PHE A 21 -16.67 -28.52 -27.03
CA PHE A 21 -17.82 -29.32 -27.50
C PHE A 21 -17.48 -30.08 -28.78
N ARG A 22 -17.82 -31.37 -28.81
CA ARG A 22 -17.65 -32.25 -29.98
C ARG A 22 -18.60 -33.43 -29.90
N ASN A 23 -19.19 -33.81 -31.03
CA ASN A 23 -20.08 -34.99 -31.17
C ASN A 23 -21.27 -34.96 -30.18
N GLY A 24 -21.84 -33.79 -29.91
CA GLY A 24 -22.99 -33.66 -29.02
C GLY A 24 -22.65 -33.66 -27.52
N LYS A 25 -21.36 -33.68 -27.13
CA LYS A 25 -20.90 -33.74 -25.74
C LYS A 25 -19.84 -32.68 -25.44
N TRP A 26 -19.75 -32.29 -24.17
CA TRP A 26 -18.78 -31.36 -23.60
C TRP A 26 -17.66 -32.12 -22.88
N ALA A 27 -16.46 -31.51 -22.90
CA ALA A 27 -15.30 -31.91 -22.11
C ALA A 27 -14.62 -30.68 -21.51
N LEU A 28 -13.96 -30.86 -20.35
CA LEU A 28 -13.07 -29.85 -19.80
C LEU A 28 -11.76 -29.87 -20.60
N ALA A 29 -11.17 -28.71 -20.85
CA ALA A 29 -9.89 -28.55 -21.53
C ALA A 29 -8.98 -27.57 -20.80
N ASP A 30 -7.69 -27.64 -21.10
CA ASP A 30 -6.70 -26.65 -20.64
C ASP A 30 -6.83 -25.31 -21.42
N ALA A 31 -5.95 -24.36 -21.09
CA ALA A 31 -5.91 -23.03 -21.72
C ALA A 31 -5.62 -23.12 -23.23
N GLU A 32 -4.92 -24.16 -23.66
CA GLU A 32 -4.59 -24.44 -25.06
C GLU A 32 -5.71 -25.21 -25.78
N GLY A 33 -6.81 -25.53 -25.09
CA GLY A 33 -7.97 -26.21 -25.64
C GLY A 33 -7.77 -27.71 -25.83
N LYS A 34 -6.77 -28.33 -25.19
CA LYS A 34 -6.60 -29.79 -25.19
C LYS A 34 -7.55 -30.40 -24.15
N PRO A 35 -8.31 -31.46 -24.50
CA PRO A 35 -9.27 -32.06 -23.58
C PRO A 35 -8.55 -32.73 -22.41
N LEU A 36 -8.96 -32.38 -21.20
CA LEU A 36 -8.55 -32.94 -19.92
C LEU A 36 -9.48 -34.06 -19.46
N THR A 37 -10.70 -34.12 -20.01
CA THR A 37 -11.65 -35.21 -19.80
C THR A 37 -12.14 -35.77 -21.14
N ASP A 38 -12.75 -36.96 -21.12
CA ASP A 38 -13.45 -37.47 -22.30
C ASP A 38 -14.69 -36.61 -22.63
N PHE A 39 -15.10 -36.63 -23.90
CA PHE A 39 -16.32 -35.97 -24.40
C PHE A 39 -17.56 -36.78 -23.99
N LEU A 40 -17.89 -36.75 -22.70
CA LEU A 40 -18.96 -37.55 -22.13
C LEU A 40 -20.12 -36.72 -21.54
N TYR A 41 -19.86 -35.45 -21.21
CA TYR A 41 -20.77 -34.62 -20.43
C TYR A 41 -21.78 -33.90 -21.32
N ASP A 42 -23.00 -33.76 -20.83
CA ASP A 42 -24.04 -32.95 -21.48
C ASP A 42 -24.01 -31.49 -21.00
N LYS A 43 -23.37 -31.23 -19.85
CA LYS A 43 -23.15 -29.89 -19.30
C LYS A 43 -21.92 -29.88 -18.39
N ILE A 44 -21.12 -28.81 -18.46
CA ILE A 44 -20.05 -28.54 -17.49
C ILE A 44 -20.24 -27.10 -16.99
N ALA A 45 -20.08 -26.89 -15.68
CA ALA A 45 -20.14 -25.56 -15.07
C ALA A 45 -19.08 -25.44 -13.97
N PRO A 46 -18.48 -24.25 -13.79
CA PRO A 46 -17.55 -24.01 -12.68
C PRO A 46 -18.26 -24.16 -11.33
N LEU A 47 -17.50 -24.61 -10.34
CA LEU A 47 -17.90 -24.87 -8.96
C LEU A 47 -16.80 -24.34 -8.03
N GLY A 48 -16.50 -23.05 -8.17
CA GLY A 48 -15.31 -22.38 -7.60
C GLY A 48 -14.19 -22.19 -8.63
N GLU A 49 -13.00 -21.76 -8.16
CA GLU A 49 -11.84 -21.49 -9.02
C GLU A 49 -11.22 -22.78 -9.60
N ASP A 50 -11.24 -23.87 -8.83
CA ASP A 50 -10.46 -25.06 -9.10
C ASP A 50 -11.28 -26.32 -9.41
N PHE A 51 -12.61 -26.25 -9.32
CA PHE A 51 -13.51 -27.40 -9.49
C PHE A 51 -14.66 -27.11 -10.45
N PHE A 52 -15.17 -28.16 -11.09
CA PHE A 52 -16.27 -28.12 -12.04
C PHE A 52 -17.26 -29.23 -11.74
N LYS A 53 -18.56 -28.94 -11.88
CA LYS A 53 -19.59 -29.97 -11.98
C LYS A 53 -19.82 -30.34 -13.44
N ALA A 54 -19.74 -31.63 -13.72
CA ALA A 54 -19.84 -32.18 -15.06
C ALA A 54 -20.98 -33.21 -15.10
N GLY A 55 -22.07 -32.87 -15.78
CA GLY A 55 -23.34 -33.59 -15.74
C GLY A 55 -23.67 -34.35 -17.01
N ILE A 56 -24.31 -35.52 -16.87
CA ILE A 56 -24.90 -36.28 -17.97
C ILE A 56 -26.41 -36.43 -17.78
N TYR A 57 -27.18 -36.49 -18.87
CA TYR A 57 -28.60 -36.77 -18.80
C TYR A 57 -28.91 -38.24 -18.47
N VAL A 58 -29.88 -38.47 -17.58
CA VAL A 58 -30.41 -39.79 -17.23
C VAL A 58 -31.52 -40.19 -18.22
N LYS A 59 -31.38 -41.39 -18.79
CA LYS A 59 -32.34 -41.97 -19.74
C LYS A 59 -32.99 -43.21 -19.14
N SER A 60 -34.26 -43.45 -19.48
CA SER A 60 -34.96 -44.69 -19.15
C SER A 60 -34.52 -45.84 -20.08
N ASN A 61 -34.98 -47.07 -19.81
CA ASN A 61 -34.65 -48.25 -20.62
C ASN A 61 -35.10 -48.16 -22.09
N ASP A 62 -36.06 -47.29 -22.41
CA ASP A 62 -36.52 -47.05 -23.79
C ASP A 62 -35.76 -45.90 -24.49
N GLY A 63 -34.78 -45.29 -23.81
CA GLY A 63 -33.95 -44.22 -24.34
C GLY A 63 -34.54 -42.81 -24.18
N SER A 64 -35.76 -42.67 -23.67
CA SER A 64 -36.35 -41.37 -23.34
C SER A 64 -35.68 -40.74 -22.12
N LEU A 65 -35.60 -39.40 -22.10
CA LEU A 65 -35.12 -38.66 -20.93
C LEU A 65 -36.13 -38.80 -19.79
N ILE A 66 -35.66 -39.14 -18.60
CA ILE A 66 -36.51 -39.14 -17.41
C ILE A 66 -36.76 -37.68 -17.01
N VAL A 67 -38.03 -37.30 -16.85
CA VAL A 67 -38.47 -35.92 -16.58
C VAL A 67 -39.34 -35.88 -15.33
N GLU A 68 -38.75 -35.74 -14.15
CA GLU A 68 -39.49 -35.52 -12.91
C GLU A 68 -38.97 -34.27 -12.16
N SER A 69 -39.60 -33.12 -12.38
CA SER A 69 -39.18 -31.80 -11.90
C SER A 69 -37.78 -31.35 -12.38
N LEU A 70 -37.44 -30.08 -12.15
CA LEU A 70 -36.37 -29.36 -12.88
C LEU A 70 -34.93 -29.85 -12.64
N ASP A 71 -34.65 -30.75 -11.69
CA ASP A 71 -33.28 -31.16 -11.31
C ASP A 71 -33.02 -32.69 -11.16
N THR A 72 -33.90 -33.57 -11.65
CA THR A 72 -33.64 -35.04 -11.58
C THR A 72 -33.13 -35.64 -12.90
N ARG A 73 -33.06 -34.83 -13.97
CA ARG A 73 -32.74 -35.34 -15.32
C ARG A 73 -31.26 -35.56 -15.55
N MET A 74 -30.39 -35.10 -14.65
CA MET A 74 -28.95 -35.23 -14.79
C MET A 74 -28.36 -35.89 -13.54
N VAL A 75 -27.20 -36.53 -13.72
CA VAL A 75 -26.29 -36.89 -12.63
C VAL A 75 -24.96 -36.19 -12.87
N TYR A 76 -24.35 -35.69 -11.80
CA TYR A 76 -23.15 -34.86 -11.84
C TYR A 76 -21.95 -35.56 -11.22
N ALA A 77 -20.80 -35.37 -11.85
CA ALA A 77 -19.47 -35.63 -11.31
C ALA A 77 -18.84 -34.30 -10.86
N ILE A 78 -17.90 -34.38 -9.91
CA ILE A 78 -17.00 -33.28 -9.55
C ILE A 78 -15.63 -33.61 -10.12
N ILE A 79 -15.14 -32.71 -10.99
CA ILE A 79 -13.81 -32.79 -11.59
C ILE A 79 -13.02 -31.54 -11.19
N ASP A 80 -11.73 -31.69 -10.92
CA ASP A 80 -10.85 -30.55 -10.69
C ASP A 80 -10.32 -29.95 -12.01
N LYS A 81 -9.60 -28.82 -11.92
CA LYS A 81 -8.94 -28.13 -13.04
C LYS A 81 -7.95 -28.96 -13.84
N THR A 82 -7.49 -30.10 -13.31
CA THR A 82 -6.60 -31.03 -14.02
C THR A 82 -7.37 -32.10 -14.80
N GLY A 83 -8.70 -32.16 -14.62
CA GLY A 83 -9.57 -33.20 -15.17
C GLY A 83 -9.69 -34.44 -14.27
N LYS A 84 -9.08 -34.44 -13.08
CA LYS A 84 -9.23 -35.56 -12.13
C LYS A 84 -10.63 -35.54 -11.55
N THR A 85 -11.29 -36.70 -11.59
CA THR A 85 -12.60 -36.90 -10.99
C THR A 85 -12.46 -37.20 -9.50
N HIS A 86 -13.07 -36.36 -8.65
CA HIS A 86 -13.16 -36.55 -7.20
C HIS A 86 -14.48 -37.22 -6.81
N VAL A 87 -15.56 -36.84 -7.49
CA VAL A 87 -16.87 -37.49 -7.35
C VAL A 87 -17.28 -38.02 -8.70
N GLY A 88 -17.39 -39.34 -8.85
CA GLY A 88 -17.78 -39.97 -10.11
C GLY A 88 -19.30 -40.05 -10.31
N LEU A 89 -19.71 -40.26 -11.57
CA LEU A 89 -21.12 -40.35 -11.96
C LEU A 89 -21.86 -41.52 -11.29
N GLU A 90 -21.15 -42.57 -10.89
CA GLU A 90 -21.67 -43.74 -10.17
C GLU A 90 -22.25 -43.41 -8.78
N LYS A 91 -21.98 -42.20 -8.27
CA LYS A 91 -22.59 -41.73 -7.03
C LYS A 91 -24.06 -41.34 -7.21
N ASP A 92 -24.52 -41.16 -8.45
CA ASP A 92 -25.89 -40.78 -8.81
C ASP A 92 -26.38 -39.50 -8.14
N TYR A 93 -25.49 -38.50 -7.97
CA TYR A 93 -25.89 -37.21 -7.43
C TYR A 93 -26.57 -36.38 -8.51
N ASN A 94 -27.84 -36.04 -8.29
CA ASN A 94 -28.64 -35.27 -9.24
C ASN A 94 -28.49 -33.75 -9.07
N TYR A 95 -27.91 -33.30 -7.96
CA TYR A 95 -27.64 -31.89 -7.68
C TYR A 95 -26.34 -31.77 -6.88
N ILE A 96 -25.55 -30.73 -7.18
CA ILE A 96 -24.34 -30.34 -6.45
C ILE A 96 -24.33 -28.81 -6.36
N SER A 97 -24.31 -28.27 -5.13
CA SER A 97 -24.17 -26.83 -4.86
C SER A 97 -22.73 -26.35 -5.05
N ASP A 98 -22.51 -25.04 -5.00
CA ASP A 98 -21.16 -24.50 -4.91
C ASP A 98 -20.52 -24.87 -3.55
N PHE A 99 -19.18 -24.89 -3.50
CA PHE A 99 -18.44 -25.16 -2.28
C PHE A 99 -18.52 -23.97 -1.30
N HIS A 100 -18.68 -24.28 -0.03
CA HIS A 100 -18.59 -23.35 1.11
C HIS A 100 -17.62 -23.97 2.12
N GLU A 101 -16.51 -23.27 2.41
CA GLU A 101 -15.41 -23.76 3.28
C GLU A 101 -14.92 -25.19 2.99
N GLY A 102 -15.03 -25.62 1.73
CA GLY A 102 -14.60 -26.94 1.26
C GLY A 102 -15.62 -28.06 1.37
N GLU A 103 -16.86 -27.71 1.65
CA GLU A 103 -18.00 -28.62 1.72
C GLU A 103 -19.08 -28.20 0.71
N CYS A 104 -19.85 -29.14 0.17
CA CYS A 104 -20.98 -28.82 -0.70
C CYS A 104 -22.17 -29.72 -0.45
N THR A 105 -23.36 -29.21 -0.80
CA THR A 105 -24.61 -29.95 -0.77
C THR A 105 -24.74 -30.82 -2.00
N VAL A 106 -25.01 -32.10 -1.80
CA VAL A 106 -25.34 -33.05 -2.87
C VAL A 106 -26.72 -33.65 -2.67
N ALA A 107 -27.48 -33.84 -3.75
CA ALA A 107 -28.77 -34.53 -3.68
C ALA A 107 -28.71 -35.88 -4.40
N LYS A 108 -29.23 -36.92 -3.74
CA LYS A 108 -29.43 -38.26 -4.28
C LYS A 108 -30.85 -38.71 -3.98
N ASN A 109 -31.57 -39.23 -4.98
CA ASN A 109 -32.95 -39.71 -4.83
C ASN A 109 -33.89 -38.68 -4.16
N GLY A 110 -33.72 -37.39 -4.47
CA GLY A 110 -34.53 -36.31 -3.90
C GLY A 110 -34.24 -35.96 -2.43
N ARG A 111 -33.16 -36.51 -1.84
CA ARG A 111 -32.68 -36.15 -0.50
C ARG A 111 -31.27 -35.58 -0.57
N CYS A 112 -31.03 -34.51 0.18
CA CYS A 112 -29.77 -33.80 0.27
C CYS A 112 -28.89 -34.32 1.42
N GLY A 113 -27.58 -34.29 1.20
CA GLY A 113 -26.50 -34.54 2.14
C GLY A 113 -25.33 -33.58 1.90
N ILE A 114 -24.23 -33.75 2.62
CA ILE A 114 -23.03 -32.92 2.50
C ILE A 114 -21.82 -33.80 2.22
N ILE A 115 -20.95 -33.36 1.30
CA ILE A 115 -19.66 -34.00 1.02
C ILE A 115 -18.50 -32.99 1.10
N ASP A 116 -17.29 -33.47 1.31
CA ASP A 116 -16.05 -32.68 1.17
C ASP A 116 -15.51 -32.67 -0.28
N PHE A 117 -14.39 -31.98 -0.50
CA PHE A 117 -13.70 -31.91 -1.80
C PHE A 117 -13.30 -33.26 -2.40
N ASP A 118 -12.98 -34.24 -1.55
CA ASP A 118 -12.59 -35.59 -1.97
C ASP A 118 -13.81 -36.49 -2.22
N GLY A 119 -15.03 -35.96 -2.04
CA GLY A 119 -16.28 -36.68 -2.22
C GLY A 119 -16.67 -37.57 -1.05
N ASN A 120 -16.03 -37.42 0.12
CA ASN A 120 -16.40 -38.14 1.32
C ASN A 120 -17.71 -37.59 1.88
N LEU A 121 -18.60 -38.49 2.30
CA LEU A 121 -19.90 -38.13 2.86
C LEU A 121 -19.75 -37.65 4.31
N ILE A 122 -20.04 -36.37 4.55
CA ILE A 122 -20.09 -35.76 5.89
C ILE A 122 -21.49 -35.96 6.48
N ILE A 123 -22.52 -35.51 5.76
CA ILE A 123 -23.93 -35.70 6.13
C ILE A 123 -24.59 -36.61 5.10
N ALA A 124 -25.23 -37.68 5.56
CA ALA A 124 -25.91 -38.61 4.66
C ALA A 124 -27.08 -37.94 3.90
N CYS A 125 -27.31 -38.37 2.65
CA CYS A 125 -28.41 -37.89 1.81
C CYS A 125 -29.78 -38.35 2.34
N LYS A 126 -30.27 -37.71 3.41
CA LYS A 126 -31.54 -38.06 4.08
C LYS A 126 -32.44 -36.85 4.34
N TYR A 127 -31.93 -35.64 4.20
CA TYR A 127 -32.70 -34.42 4.43
C TYR A 127 -33.40 -33.95 3.18
N LYS A 128 -34.53 -33.27 3.30
CA LYS A 128 -35.16 -32.62 2.15
C LYS A 128 -34.27 -31.51 1.57
N TYR A 129 -33.58 -30.79 2.44
CA TYR A 129 -32.55 -29.81 2.09
C TYR A 129 -31.60 -29.64 3.26
N VAL A 130 -30.29 -29.56 2.96
CA VAL A 130 -29.23 -29.25 3.91
C VAL A 130 -28.23 -28.31 3.25
N GLN A 131 -27.79 -27.27 3.94
CA GLN A 131 -26.85 -26.26 3.43
C GLN A 131 -25.72 -26.03 4.44
N PRO A 132 -24.44 -26.04 4.02
CA PRO A 132 -23.33 -25.65 4.89
C PRO A 132 -23.41 -24.15 5.22
N LEU A 133 -23.20 -23.80 6.50
CA LEU A 133 -23.15 -22.43 7.01
C LEU A 133 -21.75 -22.04 7.51
N GLY A 134 -20.74 -22.88 7.29
CA GLY A 134 -19.38 -22.71 7.81
C GLY A 134 -19.17 -23.31 9.20
N GLU A 135 -17.90 -23.54 9.55
CA GLU A 135 -17.45 -24.03 10.85
C GLU A 135 -18.11 -25.35 11.32
N GLY A 136 -18.56 -26.19 10.38
CA GLY A 136 -19.23 -27.47 10.65
C GLY A 136 -20.69 -27.36 11.08
N HIS A 137 -21.36 -26.25 10.77
CA HIS A 137 -22.79 -26.03 11.00
C HIS A 137 -23.59 -26.19 9.71
N TYR A 138 -24.74 -26.85 9.81
CA TYR A 138 -25.59 -27.11 8.64
C TYR A 138 -27.04 -26.71 8.88
N LEU A 139 -27.59 -25.90 7.97
CA LEU A 139 -28.99 -25.50 7.95
C LEU A 139 -29.85 -26.59 7.32
N LEU A 140 -30.86 -27.06 8.03
CA LEU A 140 -31.86 -28.01 7.53
C LEU A 140 -33.17 -27.31 7.17
N SER A 141 -33.82 -27.83 6.12
CA SER A 141 -35.26 -27.61 5.93
C SER A 141 -36.06 -28.66 6.68
N SER A 142 -37.11 -28.21 7.36
CA SER A 142 -38.05 -29.11 8.01
C SER A 142 -38.84 -29.94 6.98
N ASP A 143 -39.03 -31.22 7.29
CA ASP A 143 -39.93 -32.10 6.53
C ASP A 143 -41.41 -31.73 6.75
N ASP A 144 -41.73 -31.07 7.88
CA ASP A 144 -43.04 -30.47 8.15
C ASP A 144 -43.21 -29.17 7.34
N PRO A 145 -44.16 -29.11 6.38
CA PRO A 145 -44.42 -27.93 5.56
C PRO A 145 -44.95 -26.72 6.35
N ASP A 146 -45.52 -26.93 7.54
CA ASP A 146 -46.00 -25.86 8.42
C ASP A 146 -44.88 -25.28 9.30
N ASN A 147 -43.78 -26.03 9.48
CA ASN A 147 -42.60 -25.57 10.20
C ASN A 147 -41.74 -24.68 9.30
N ARG A 148 -41.76 -23.39 9.63
CA ARG A 148 -41.07 -22.33 8.89
C ARG A 148 -39.88 -21.77 9.68
N TYR A 149 -39.30 -22.60 10.55
CA TYR A 149 -38.19 -22.23 11.42
C TYR A 149 -36.91 -22.98 11.03
N ALA A 150 -35.78 -22.31 11.17
CA ALA A 150 -34.45 -22.84 10.90
C ALA A 150 -34.07 -23.92 11.93
N ILE A 151 -33.42 -24.98 11.46
CA ILE A 151 -32.84 -26.03 12.30
C ILE A 151 -31.36 -26.14 11.95
N ILE A 152 -30.48 -26.09 12.94
CA ILE A 152 -29.02 -26.24 12.74
C ILE A 152 -28.56 -27.57 13.35
N ILE A 153 -27.76 -28.32 12.58
CA ILE A 153 -27.07 -29.53 13.04
C ILE A 153 -25.55 -29.39 12.94
N ASP A 154 -24.82 -30.23 13.67
CA ASP A 154 -23.37 -30.42 13.51
C ASP A 154 -23.04 -31.52 12.47
N LYS A 155 -21.75 -31.71 12.19
CA LYS A 155 -21.24 -32.75 11.29
C LYS A 155 -21.54 -34.19 11.70
N ASN A 156 -21.92 -34.41 12.96
CA ASN A 156 -22.30 -35.71 13.50
C ASN A 156 -23.82 -35.88 13.54
N ASP A 157 -24.57 -34.98 12.89
CA ASP A 157 -26.02 -35.01 12.81
C ASP A 157 -26.74 -34.68 14.15
N ASN A 158 -26.04 -34.08 15.12
CA ASN A 158 -26.64 -33.62 16.35
C ASN A 158 -27.35 -32.28 16.13
N VAL A 159 -28.59 -32.15 16.61
CA VAL A 159 -29.31 -30.87 16.60
C VAL A 159 -28.67 -29.91 17.59
N LEU A 160 -28.14 -28.81 17.05
CA LEU A 160 -27.56 -27.72 17.83
C LEU A 160 -28.61 -26.64 18.13
N ILE A 161 -29.40 -26.25 17.11
CA ILE A 161 -30.47 -25.26 17.22
C ILE A 161 -31.78 -25.89 16.72
N PRO A 162 -32.71 -26.24 17.62
CA PRO A 162 -34.01 -26.81 17.26
C PRO A 162 -35.03 -25.76 16.80
N SER A 163 -36.06 -26.20 16.07
CA SER A 163 -37.10 -25.33 15.49
C SER A 163 -38.01 -24.64 16.51
N ASP A 164 -38.10 -25.16 17.73
CA ASP A 164 -38.86 -24.58 18.84
C ASP A 164 -38.22 -23.30 19.41
N MET A 165 -36.96 -23.01 19.04
CA MET A 165 -36.33 -21.68 19.24
C MET A 165 -36.85 -20.62 18.26
N GLN A 166 -37.67 -21.00 17.27
CA GLN A 166 -38.46 -20.12 16.41
C GLN A 166 -37.68 -19.09 15.56
N PHE A 167 -36.41 -19.35 15.26
CA PHE A 167 -35.64 -18.56 14.30
C PHE A 167 -36.18 -18.77 12.88
N ARG A 168 -36.44 -17.69 12.14
CA ARG A 168 -36.91 -17.71 10.74
C ARG A 168 -35.79 -18.01 9.76
N SER A 169 -34.61 -17.47 10.01
CA SER A 169 -33.40 -17.72 9.24
C SER A 169 -32.19 -17.61 10.14
N ILE A 170 -31.16 -18.39 9.85
CA ILE A 170 -29.84 -18.32 10.47
C ILE A 170 -28.84 -18.25 9.31
N GLY A 171 -27.99 -17.22 9.34
CA GLY A 171 -26.93 -17.02 8.35
C GLY A 171 -25.68 -17.82 8.67
N GLU A 172 -24.61 -17.54 7.95
CA GLU A 172 -23.30 -18.20 8.14
C GLU A 172 -22.74 -17.93 9.54
N PHE A 173 -21.99 -18.92 10.05
CA PHE A 173 -21.26 -18.81 11.30
C PHE A 173 -19.88 -18.21 11.04
N HIS A 174 -19.53 -17.19 11.81
CA HIS A 174 -18.21 -16.56 11.81
C HIS A 174 -17.67 -16.50 13.23
N LYS A 175 -16.66 -17.33 13.51
CA LYS A 175 -16.04 -17.60 14.82
C LYS A 175 -17.08 -17.94 15.89
N GLY A 176 -18.00 -18.86 15.58
CA GLY A 176 -19.02 -19.37 16.50
C GLY A 176 -20.24 -18.48 16.69
N VAL A 177 -20.40 -17.43 15.87
CA VAL A 177 -21.54 -16.50 15.95
C VAL A 177 -22.23 -16.39 14.59
N ALA A 178 -23.56 -16.45 14.58
CA ALA A 178 -24.38 -16.30 13.39
C ALA A 178 -25.43 -15.19 13.54
N ILE A 179 -25.81 -14.60 12.41
CA ILE A 179 -26.96 -13.71 12.33
C ILE A 179 -28.23 -14.55 12.30
N ALA A 180 -29.19 -14.28 13.17
CA ALA A 180 -30.49 -14.90 13.15
C ALA A 180 -31.62 -13.88 13.06
N SER A 181 -32.69 -14.28 12.38
CA SER A 181 -33.93 -13.53 12.31
C SER A 181 -35.07 -14.26 13.01
N TYR A 182 -36.03 -13.52 13.55
CA TYR A 182 -37.25 -14.07 14.14
C TYR A 182 -38.43 -13.14 13.86
N SER A 183 -39.64 -13.68 13.92
CA SER A 183 -40.87 -12.95 13.58
C SER A 183 -41.45 -12.27 14.82
N THR A 184 -41.78 -10.99 14.70
CA THR A 184 -42.55 -10.24 15.72
C THR A 184 -43.86 -9.73 15.14
N THR A 185 -44.72 -9.16 15.99
CA THR A 185 -45.92 -8.43 15.55
C THR A 185 -45.61 -7.21 14.70
N GLU A 186 -44.38 -6.67 14.78
CA GLU A 186 -43.90 -5.50 14.05
C GLU A 186 -43.02 -5.88 12.84
N GLY A 187 -43.07 -7.15 12.41
CA GLY A 187 -42.28 -7.68 11.30
C GLY A 187 -41.05 -8.48 11.75
N LEU A 188 -40.15 -8.73 10.81
CA LEU A 188 -38.92 -9.47 11.07
C LEU A 188 -37.96 -8.62 11.91
N ARG A 189 -37.26 -9.26 12.85
CA ARG A 189 -36.22 -8.66 13.67
C ARG A 189 -34.99 -9.54 13.63
N TRP A 190 -33.82 -8.94 13.77
CA TRP A 190 -32.54 -9.61 13.64
C TRP A 190 -31.66 -9.41 14.87
N GLY A 191 -30.71 -10.33 15.07
CA GLY A 191 -29.61 -10.18 16.03
C GLY A 191 -28.60 -11.32 15.92
N LEU A 192 -27.72 -11.44 16.90
CA LEU A 192 -26.64 -12.43 16.93
C LEU A 192 -26.96 -13.56 17.88
N ILE A 193 -26.65 -14.78 17.45
CA ILE A 193 -26.77 -16.00 18.25
C ILE A 193 -25.46 -16.78 18.22
N ASP A 194 -25.21 -17.60 19.24
CA ASP A 194 -24.16 -18.61 19.20
C ASP A 194 -24.64 -19.93 18.57
N ASP A 195 -23.75 -20.93 18.52
CA ASP A 195 -23.99 -22.29 18.03
C ASP A 195 -25.10 -23.05 18.77
N ARG A 196 -25.54 -22.56 19.93
CA ARG A 196 -26.65 -23.12 20.73
C ARG A 196 -27.91 -22.27 20.66
N GLY A 197 -27.96 -21.28 19.78
CA GLY A 197 -29.10 -20.38 19.64
C GLY A 197 -29.25 -19.37 20.79
N ARG A 198 -28.27 -19.25 21.69
CA ARG A 198 -28.29 -18.25 22.76
C ARG A 198 -28.02 -16.88 22.15
N CYS A 199 -28.88 -15.92 22.48
CA CYS A 199 -28.75 -14.55 21.97
C CYS A 199 -27.52 -13.86 22.55
N MET A 200 -26.58 -13.52 21.67
CA MET A 200 -25.39 -12.72 22.01
C MET A 200 -25.74 -11.23 22.00
N ALA A 201 -26.55 -10.80 21.04
CA ALA A 201 -27.11 -9.46 20.98
C ALA A 201 -28.63 -9.52 21.15
N ASN A 202 -29.25 -8.44 21.66
CA ASN A 202 -30.71 -8.33 21.65
C ASN A 202 -31.21 -8.50 20.21
N LEU A 203 -32.02 -9.53 19.97
CA LEU A 203 -32.71 -9.74 18.71
C LEU A 203 -33.77 -8.63 18.56
N ASN A 204 -33.42 -7.41 18.21
CA ASN A 204 -34.42 -6.35 18.00
C ASN A 204 -33.96 -5.30 17.00
N TYR A 205 -32.96 -5.64 16.19
CA TYR A 205 -32.50 -4.78 15.12
C TYR A 205 -33.40 -4.96 13.89
N GLN A 206 -33.59 -3.88 13.14
CA GLN A 206 -34.34 -3.94 11.88
C GLN A 206 -33.54 -4.66 10.81
N TYR A 207 -32.22 -4.54 10.89
CA TYR A 207 -31.29 -5.22 10.02
C TYR A 207 -29.95 -5.41 10.73
N ILE A 208 -29.25 -6.48 10.38
CA ILE A 208 -27.88 -6.75 10.79
C ILE A 208 -27.17 -7.42 9.63
N GLN A 209 -25.89 -7.09 9.43
CA GLN A 209 -25.03 -7.77 8.46
C GLN A 209 -23.62 -7.91 9.03
N TYR A 210 -22.91 -8.96 8.61
CA TYR A 210 -21.49 -9.06 8.87
C TYR A 210 -20.77 -7.92 8.15
N TRP A 211 -19.85 -7.26 8.84
CA TRP A 211 -19.15 -6.10 8.32
C TRP A 211 -17.70 -6.44 7.95
N SER A 212 -16.84 -6.61 8.96
CA SER A 212 -15.49 -7.16 8.82
C SER A 212 -14.90 -7.43 10.21
N ASP A 213 -13.81 -8.21 10.29
CA ASP A 213 -13.01 -8.47 11.50
C ASP A 213 -13.81 -8.93 12.75
N GLY A 214 -14.94 -9.62 12.57
CA GLY A 214 -15.79 -10.07 13.68
C GLY A 214 -16.76 -9.00 14.22
N TYR A 215 -16.98 -7.92 13.47
CA TYR A 215 -17.98 -6.89 13.80
C TYR A 215 -19.16 -6.95 12.83
N TYR A 216 -20.32 -6.52 13.34
CA TYR A 216 -21.58 -6.55 12.60
C TYR A 216 -22.20 -5.16 12.58
N LEU A 217 -22.60 -4.72 11.40
CA LEU A 217 -23.37 -3.49 11.23
C LEU A 217 -24.83 -3.76 11.60
N VAL A 218 -25.36 -2.99 12.55
CA VAL A 218 -26.76 -3.05 12.97
C VAL A 218 -27.50 -1.78 12.63
N GLU A 219 -28.78 -1.91 12.28
CA GLU A 219 -29.65 -0.79 11.95
C GLU A 219 -30.86 -0.69 12.89
N ARG A 220 -31.14 0.55 13.29
CA ARG A 220 -32.33 0.95 14.04
C ARG A 220 -32.92 2.21 13.42
N GLY A 221 -33.93 2.03 12.58
CA GLY A 221 -34.49 3.11 11.76
C GLY A 221 -33.49 3.54 10.68
N SER A 222 -33.28 4.84 10.53
CA SER A 222 -32.29 5.41 9.59
C SER A 222 -30.90 5.56 10.19
N LYS A 223 -30.65 4.91 11.33
CA LYS A 223 -29.42 5.00 12.08
C LYS A 223 -28.74 3.64 12.21
N LYS A 224 -27.42 3.65 12.23
CA LYS A 224 -26.52 2.52 12.18
C LYS A 224 -25.54 2.55 13.35
N ASN A 225 -25.10 1.38 13.77
CA ASN A 225 -24.01 1.18 14.73
C ASN A 225 -23.27 -0.13 14.41
N LEU A 226 -22.13 -0.38 15.04
CA LEU A 226 -21.45 -1.66 15.04
C LEU A 226 -21.71 -2.38 16.37
N ILE A 227 -21.79 -3.70 16.33
CA ILE A 227 -21.71 -4.57 17.50
C ILE A 227 -20.55 -5.56 17.35
N ASN A 228 -19.94 -5.92 18.46
CA ASN A 228 -18.95 -6.99 18.49
C ASN A 228 -19.62 -8.38 18.56
N GLN A 229 -18.81 -9.45 18.55
CA GLN A 229 -19.30 -10.84 18.62
C GLN A 229 -20.04 -11.17 19.93
N LYS A 230 -19.82 -10.39 20.99
CA LYS A 230 -20.56 -10.50 22.25
C LYS A 230 -21.89 -9.75 22.23
N GLY A 231 -22.23 -9.10 21.11
CA GLY A 231 -23.43 -8.29 20.96
C GLY A 231 -23.38 -6.93 21.63
N GLU A 232 -22.21 -6.49 22.08
CA GLU A 232 -22.01 -5.18 22.70
C GLU A 232 -21.88 -4.11 21.62
N LEU A 233 -22.56 -2.97 21.80
CA LEU A 233 -22.43 -1.81 20.91
C LEU A 233 -21.01 -1.25 20.97
N VAL A 234 -20.43 -0.98 19.81
CA VAL A 234 -19.13 -0.33 19.69
C VAL A 234 -19.24 1.14 20.07
N LEU A 235 -20.20 1.89 19.49
CA LEU A 235 -20.42 3.30 19.84
C LEU A 235 -21.62 3.47 20.76
N ASN A 236 -21.52 4.41 21.70
CA ASN A 236 -22.63 4.77 22.60
C ASN A 236 -23.79 5.49 21.88
N GLU A 237 -23.51 6.08 20.72
CA GLU A 237 -24.49 6.81 19.90
C GLU A 237 -24.72 6.12 18.54
N TRP A 238 -25.85 6.45 17.90
CA TRP A 238 -26.24 5.90 16.61
C TRP A 238 -26.14 6.94 15.49
N PHE A 239 -25.57 6.55 14.34
CA PHE A 239 -25.17 7.48 13.27
C PHE A 239 -25.90 7.22 11.95
N ASN A 240 -25.94 8.17 11.02
CA ASN A 240 -26.60 7.90 9.72
C ASN A 240 -25.78 6.95 8.86
N ASP A 241 -24.45 7.09 8.89
CA ASP A 241 -23.53 6.36 8.05
C ASP A 241 -22.41 5.75 8.89
N ILE A 242 -22.07 4.50 8.59
CA ILE A 242 -20.89 3.78 9.08
C ILE A 242 -20.29 3.07 7.88
N TYR A 243 -18.98 3.18 7.72
CA TYR A 243 -18.20 2.61 6.63
C TYR A 243 -17.35 1.42 7.11
N GLU A 244 -16.70 0.73 6.18
CA GLU A 244 -15.90 -0.48 6.42
C GLU A 244 -14.79 -0.27 7.47
N ILE A 245 -14.52 -1.34 8.23
CA ILE A 245 -13.46 -1.37 9.23
C ILE A 245 -12.17 -1.83 8.55
N HIS A 246 -11.10 -1.07 8.73
CA HIS A 246 -9.74 -1.47 8.38
C HIS A 246 -8.81 -1.19 9.56
N HIS A 247 -7.93 -2.15 9.87
CA HIS A 247 -6.95 -2.04 10.97
C HIS A 247 -7.57 -1.68 12.33
N GLY A 248 -8.83 -2.06 12.59
CA GLY A 248 -9.54 -1.74 13.82
C GLY A 248 -10.14 -0.32 13.89
N PHE A 249 -10.20 0.42 12.78
CA PHE A 249 -10.84 1.74 12.69
C PHE A 249 -11.91 1.78 11.62
N PHE A 250 -12.92 2.63 11.81
CA PHE A 250 -13.97 2.85 10.83
C PHE A 250 -14.41 4.32 10.79
N ILE A 251 -14.98 4.72 9.66
CA ILE A 251 -15.52 6.06 9.45
C ILE A 251 -17.01 6.05 9.82
N PHE A 252 -17.47 7.06 10.55
CA PHE A 252 -18.87 7.24 10.89
C PHE A 252 -19.32 8.67 10.62
N GLY A 253 -20.62 8.90 10.40
CA GLY A 253 -21.10 10.22 10.03
C GLY A 253 -22.57 10.48 10.22
N ASN A 254 -22.92 11.77 10.22
CA ASN A 254 -24.29 12.25 10.26
C ASN A 254 -24.58 13.17 9.07
N THR A 255 -25.82 13.13 8.62
CA THR A 255 -26.34 14.08 7.63
C THR A 255 -27.04 15.22 8.34
N ILE A 256 -26.46 16.41 8.28
CA ILE A 256 -27.09 17.66 8.74
C ILE A 256 -27.97 18.16 7.59
N ARG A 257 -29.28 17.92 7.68
CA ARG A 257 -30.22 18.25 6.60
C ARG A 257 -30.31 19.76 6.37
N LYS A 258 -30.51 20.13 5.09
CA LYS A 258 -30.73 21.52 4.70
C LYS A 258 -31.86 22.19 5.49
N THR A 259 -31.65 23.45 5.84
CA THR A 259 -32.71 24.37 6.29
C THR A 259 -32.99 25.37 5.17
N LYS A 260 -33.90 26.33 5.38
CA LYS A 260 -34.16 27.38 4.39
C LYS A 260 -32.94 28.25 4.07
N THR A 261 -31.92 28.25 4.93
CA THR A 261 -30.75 29.15 4.86
C THR A 261 -29.41 28.39 4.83
N THR A 262 -29.40 27.06 4.91
CA THR A 262 -28.17 26.27 5.00
C THR A 262 -28.29 25.02 4.14
N PRO A 263 -27.33 24.71 3.25
CA PRO A 263 -27.34 23.48 2.46
C PRO A 263 -27.13 22.24 3.34
N THR A 264 -27.49 21.07 2.83
CA THR A 264 -27.22 19.79 3.51
C THR A 264 -25.72 19.60 3.65
N ARG A 265 -25.24 19.32 4.86
CA ARG A 265 -23.83 19.02 5.15
C ARG A 265 -23.70 17.58 5.62
N TYR A 266 -22.63 16.92 5.18
CA TYR A 266 -22.24 15.61 5.66
C TYR A 266 -21.05 15.78 6.56
N VAL A 267 -21.17 15.37 7.82
CA VAL A 267 -20.08 15.46 8.79
C VAL A 267 -19.64 14.06 9.17
N ARG A 268 -18.33 13.82 9.14
CA ARG A 268 -17.72 12.51 9.31
C ARG A 268 -16.60 12.56 10.33
N GLY A 269 -16.46 11.48 11.08
CA GLY A 269 -15.40 11.24 12.06
C GLY A 269 -14.84 9.83 11.89
N VAL A 270 -13.86 9.49 12.73
CA VAL A 270 -13.21 8.18 12.75
C VAL A 270 -13.27 7.63 14.17
N ALA A 271 -13.66 6.38 14.31
CA ALA A 271 -13.71 5.69 15.59
C ALA A 271 -12.96 4.36 15.53
N SER A 272 -12.49 3.91 16.69
CA SER A 272 -11.92 2.58 16.88
C SER A 272 -13.02 1.56 17.14
N VAL A 273 -12.75 0.29 16.83
CA VAL A 273 -13.64 -0.81 17.16
C VAL A 273 -13.78 -1.08 18.67
N GLN A 274 -12.93 -0.46 19.50
CA GLN A 274 -13.08 -0.45 20.96
C GLN A 274 -14.15 0.55 21.44
N GLY A 275 -14.64 1.41 20.55
CA GLY A 275 -15.68 2.39 20.85
C GLY A 275 -15.17 3.81 21.09
N ASP A 276 -13.87 4.04 20.94
CA ASP A 276 -13.26 5.35 21.12
C ASP A 276 -13.43 6.20 19.85
N ILE A 277 -13.98 7.40 20.00
CA ILE A 277 -14.00 8.39 18.92
C ILE A 277 -12.59 8.99 18.82
N VAL A 278 -11.84 8.55 17.83
CA VAL A 278 -10.47 9.02 17.53
C VAL A 278 -10.51 10.44 16.97
N PHE A 279 -11.42 10.67 16.03
CA PHE A 279 -11.69 11.99 15.50
C PHE A 279 -13.20 12.28 15.50
N PRO A 280 -13.64 13.42 16.08
CA PRO A 280 -15.04 13.78 16.09
C PRO A 280 -15.58 14.02 14.67
N MET A 281 -16.90 14.07 14.51
CA MET A 281 -17.54 14.34 13.22
C MET A 281 -17.38 15.81 12.79
N ILE A 282 -16.18 16.19 12.40
CA ILE A 282 -15.84 17.55 11.98
C ILE A 282 -15.51 17.63 10.50
N PHE A 283 -15.15 16.51 9.87
CA PHE A 283 -14.69 16.50 8.48
C PHE A 283 -15.86 16.46 7.49
N GLU A 284 -15.70 17.15 6.37
CA GLU A 284 -16.70 17.19 5.29
C GLU A 284 -16.52 15.99 4.34
N ARG A 285 -15.29 15.51 4.20
CA ARG A 285 -14.95 14.28 3.47
C ARG A 285 -13.92 13.49 4.25
N VAL A 286 -14.13 12.18 4.28
CA VAL A 286 -13.19 11.21 4.87
C VAL A 286 -13.22 9.97 4.00
N ARG A 287 -12.06 9.45 3.63
CA ARG A 287 -11.90 8.21 2.85
C ARG A 287 -10.59 7.51 3.19
N TRP A 288 -10.59 6.19 3.09
CA TRP A 288 -9.37 5.40 3.12
C TRP A 288 -8.47 5.65 1.91
N SER A 289 -7.16 5.48 2.08
CA SER A 289 -6.23 5.27 0.96
C SER A 289 -6.52 3.94 0.27
N ASP A 290 -6.07 3.78 -0.98
CA ASP A 290 -6.36 2.58 -1.79
C ASP A 290 -5.75 1.31 -1.18
N ASP A 291 -4.68 1.44 -0.39
CA ASP A 291 -4.01 0.36 0.34
C ASP A 291 -4.41 0.27 1.82
N TYR A 292 -5.37 1.08 2.25
CA TYR A 292 -5.86 1.18 3.63
C TYR A 292 -4.80 1.57 4.69
N SER A 293 -3.64 2.07 4.28
CA SER A 293 -2.55 2.46 5.19
C SER A 293 -2.78 3.77 5.95
N TYR A 294 -3.63 4.67 5.42
CA TYR A 294 -4.00 5.94 6.07
C TYR A 294 -5.42 6.39 5.67
N ILE A 295 -5.93 7.39 6.38
CA ILE A 295 -7.24 7.99 6.10
C ILE A 295 -7.03 9.42 5.63
N TYR A 296 -7.54 9.77 4.45
CA TYR A 296 -7.59 11.14 3.97
C TYR A 296 -8.84 11.83 4.51
N ALA A 297 -8.70 13.06 5.02
CA ALA A 297 -9.82 13.86 5.50
C ALA A 297 -9.74 15.32 5.03
N GLU A 298 -10.89 15.97 4.85
CA GLU A 298 -10.99 17.39 4.48
C GLU A 298 -11.81 18.15 5.52
N LEU A 299 -11.26 19.27 5.99
CA LEU A 299 -11.98 20.28 6.78
C LEU A 299 -11.98 21.58 5.97
N GLY A 300 -13.10 21.92 5.33
CA GLY A 300 -13.14 23.01 4.36
C GLY A 300 -12.32 22.67 3.11
N THR A 301 -11.33 23.50 2.77
CA THR A 301 -10.40 23.26 1.65
C THR A 301 -9.09 22.60 2.08
N THR A 302 -8.91 22.32 3.37
CA THR A 302 -7.64 21.84 3.92
C THR A 302 -7.63 20.31 3.99
N PRO A 303 -6.66 19.64 3.34
CA PRO A 303 -6.49 18.20 3.41
C PRO A 303 -5.67 17.78 4.64
N TYR A 304 -6.04 16.66 5.25
CA TYR A 304 -5.36 16.02 6.36
C TYR A 304 -5.15 14.54 6.04
N ILE A 305 -4.06 13.97 6.56
CA ILE A 305 -3.85 12.52 6.59
C ILE A 305 -4.00 12.09 8.04
N LEU A 306 -5.02 11.32 8.36
CA LEU A 306 -5.23 10.72 9.67
C LEU A 306 -4.57 9.34 9.67
N THR A 307 -3.68 9.10 10.62
CA THR A 307 -3.00 7.81 10.77
C THR A 307 -3.68 6.97 11.84
N LEU A 308 -3.43 5.67 11.77
CA LEU A 308 -4.08 4.64 12.59
C LEU A 308 -3.60 4.64 14.06
N ASP A 309 -2.70 5.53 14.43
CA ASP A 309 -2.32 5.82 15.82
C ASP A 309 -3.11 7.00 16.42
N GLY A 310 -4.09 7.53 15.68
CA GLY A 310 -4.89 8.70 16.09
C GLY A 310 -4.19 10.04 15.90
N SER A 311 -3.06 10.07 15.17
CA SER A 311 -2.41 11.34 14.81
C SER A 311 -2.95 11.92 13.50
N ILE A 312 -2.92 13.25 13.41
CA ILE A 312 -3.22 14.01 12.19
C ILE A 312 -1.89 14.40 11.59
N TYR A 313 -1.50 13.74 10.51
CA TYR A 313 -0.45 14.20 9.63
C TYR A 313 -0.99 15.35 8.78
N ASP A 314 -0.62 16.56 9.21
CA ASP A 314 -0.63 17.76 8.40
C ASP A 314 0.61 17.75 7.50
N PRO A 315 0.47 17.67 6.15
CA PRO A 315 1.59 17.75 5.22
C PRO A 315 2.45 19.02 5.36
N ALA A 316 1.96 20.05 6.08
CA ALA A 316 2.71 21.26 6.40
C ALA A 316 3.65 21.15 7.63
N GLY A 317 3.67 20.00 8.34
CA GLY A 317 4.72 19.69 9.34
C GLY A 317 4.54 20.29 10.74
N SER A 318 3.31 20.49 11.22
CA SER A 318 3.03 21.08 12.53
C SER A 318 2.88 20.03 13.66
N ASN A 319 3.98 19.45 14.14
CA ASN A 319 3.95 18.55 15.30
C ASN A 319 3.79 19.32 16.63
N LEU A 320 2.61 19.20 17.23
CA LEU A 320 2.09 19.89 18.43
C LEU A 320 1.99 21.42 18.28
N PRO A 321 0.83 22.05 18.57
CA PRO A 321 0.78 23.51 18.62
C PRO A 321 1.75 23.97 19.71
N GLN A 322 2.81 24.64 19.28
CA GLN A 322 3.66 25.41 20.18
C GLN A 322 2.76 26.39 20.91
N LYS A 323 2.78 26.36 22.25
CA LYS A 323 2.13 27.42 23.00
C LYS A 323 2.98 28.68 22.81
N LEU A 324 2.55 29.53 21.89
CA LEU A 324 3.14 30.84 21.63
C LEU A 324 2.80 31.71 22.84
N GLU A 325 3.79 32.01 23.67
CA GLU A 325 3.64 33.00 24.72
C GLU A 325 4.08 34.35 24.16
N ILE A 326 3.09 35.20 23.91
CA ILE A 326 3.32 36.59 23.51
C ILE A 326 3.63 37.36 24.79
N ASN A 327 4.72 38.13 24.79
CA ASN A 327 4.95 39.07 25.88
C ASN A 327 3.92 40.22 25.77
N ASP A 328 2.78 40.05 26.47
CA ASP A 328 1.64 40.98 26.43
C ASP A 328 2.06 42.44 26.63
N LYS A 329 3.05 42.70 27.48
CA LYS A 329 3.51 44.07 27.76
C LYS A 329 4.19 44.70 26.55
N THR A 330 5.19 44.03 25.97
CA THR A 330 5.92 44.56 24.81
C THR A 330 5.03 44.64 23.57
N PHE A 331 4.14 43.66 23.38
CA PHE A 331 3.17 43.67 22.29
C PHE A 331 2.19 44.86 22.37
N LEU A 332 1.60 45.11 23.54
CA LEU A 332 0.72 46.25 23.75
C LEU A 332 1.46 47.59 23.62
N GLU A 333 2.68 47.71 24.16
CA GLU A 333 3.52 48.92 24.02
C GLU A 333 3.83 49.23 22.54
N ASN A 334 4.22 48.22 21.75
CA ASN A 334 4.52 48.41 20.33
C ASN A 334 3.27 48.74 19.51
N THR A 335 2.13 48.14 19.84
CA THR A 335 0.84 48.47 19.23
C THR A 335 0.46 49.92 19.49
N LEU A 336 0.62 50.41 20.73
CA LEU A 336 0.33 51.81 21.07
C LEU A 336 1.26 52.79 20.35
N ASN A 337 2.55 52.48 20.28
CA ASN A 337 3.55 53.30 19.58
C ASN A 337 3.33 53.36 18.07
N TRP A 338 2.68 52.35 17.50
CA TRP A 338 2.27 52.36 16.09
C TRP A 338 0.98 53.17 15.89
N VAL A 339 -0.01 52.98 16.76
CA VAL A 339 -1.35 53.57 16.54
C VAL A 339 -1.40 55.07 16.87
N LEU A 340 -0.81 55.52 17.98
CA LEU A 340 -1.09 56.86 18.53
C LEU A 340 -0.28 58.02 17.91
N PRO A 341 1.04 57.89 17.63
CA PRO A 341 1.83 59.02 17.15
C PRO A 341 1.38 59.49 15.75
N GLY A 342 0.88 60.72 15.65
CA GLY A 342 0.39 61.27 14.37
C GLY A 342 -1.03 60.83 14.00
N LEU A 343 -1.77 60.19 14.91
CA LEU A 343 -3.15 59.77 14.71
C LEU A 343 -4.06 60.95 14.35
N GLN A 344 -4.77 60.84 13.23
CA GLN A 344 -5.75 61.84 12.77
C GLN A 344 -6.96 61.19 12.09
N PHE A 345 -8.01 61.97 11.85
CA PHE A 345 -9.24 61.50 11.19
C PHE A 345 -9.26 61.75 9.69
N PHE A 346 -9.61 60.70 8.94
CA PHE A 346 -9.91 60.72 7.52
C PHE A 346 -11.40 60.41 7.30
N TYR A 347 -11.98 60.97 6.25
CA TYR A 347 -13.40 60.93 5.96
C TYR A 347 -13.65 60.34 4.58
N ARG A 348 -14.68 59.50 4.48
CA ARG A 348 -15.17 58.90 3.23
C ARG A 348 -16.68 58.73 3.32
N ASP A 349 -17.41 59.35 2.41
CA ASP A 349 -18.89 59.30 2.39
C ASP A 349 -19.36 58.39 1.23
N THR A 350 -20.38 57.57 1.48
CA THR A 350 -20.96 56.66 0.47
C THR A 350 -22.43 56.36 0.70
N ASP A 351 -23.15 56.09 -0.38
CA ASP A 351 -24.54 55.60 -0.40
C ASP A 351 -24.65 54.11 -0.76
N ALA A 352 -23.53 53.39 -0.93
CA ALA A 352 -23.54 51.98 -1.32
C ALA A 352 -24.18 51.06 -0.27
N ILE A 353 -24.28 51.51 0.98
CA ILE A 353 -24.88 50.77 2.08
C ILE A 353 -26.13 51.51 2.57
N SER A 354 -27.26 50.81 2.55
CA SER A 354 -28.54 51.34 3.01
C SER A 354 -28.71 51.29 4.54
N ASN A 355 -28.06 50.34 5.23
CA ASN A 355 -28.13 50.20 6.69
C ASN A 355 -26.80 49.71 7.29
N ALA A 356 -25.83 50.62 7.45
CA ALA A 356 -24.48 50.27 7.91
C ALA A 356 -24.45 49.61 9.30
N LYS A 357 -25.41 49.91 10.17
CA LYS A 357 -25.52 49.35 11.53
C LYS A 357 -25.84 47.86 11.58
N GLN A 358 -26.48 47.32 10.54
CA GLN A 358 -26.74 45.88 10.45
C GLN A 358 -25.53 45.08 9.97
N ILE A 359 -24.54 45.75 9.36
CA ILE A 359 -23.41 45.11 8.70
C ILE A 359 -22.14 45.25 9.53
N TYR A 360 -21.89 46.45 10.05
CA TYR A 360 -20.73 46.73 10.88
C TYR A 360 -21.10 46.60 12.36
N HIS A 361 -20.29 45.85 13.09
CA HIS A 361 -20.49 45.64 14.52
C HIS A 361 -19.28 46.14 15.31
N LYS A 362 -19.53 46.82 16.43
CA LYS A 362 -18.45 47.23 17.34
C LYS A 362 -17.63 46.00 17.74
N GLY A 363 -16.31 46.11 17.66
CA GLY A 363 -15.38 45.02 17.94
C GLY A 363 -15.00 44.20 16.70
N GLN A 364 -15.69 44.35 15.57
CA GLN A 364 -15.34 43.64 14.35
C GLN A 364 -13.99 44.10 13.80
N THR A 365 -13.14 43.15 13.43
CA THR A 365 -11.90 43.39 12.69
C THR A 365 -12.14 43.18 11.19
N LEU A 366 -11.56 44.06 10.37
CA LEU A 366 -11.73 44.10 8.93
C LEU A 366 -10.38 44.26 8.24
N ARG A 367 -10.15 43.55 7.13
CA ARG A 367 -9.10 43.89 6.15
C ARG A 367 -9.72 44.75 5.06
N ALA A 368 -9.02 45.77 4.59
CA ALA A 368 -9.52 46.72 3.59
C ALA A 368 -10.01 46.04 2.30
N GLY A 369 -9.22 45.10 1.75
CA GLY A 369 -9.55 44.30 0.55
C GLY A 369 -9.45 45.04 -0.79
N PHE A 370 -9.27 46.37 -0.75
CA PHE A 370 -8.99 47.24 -1.89
C PHE A 370 -8.31 48.52 -1.41
N TYR A 371 -7.71 49.31 -2.31
CA TYR A 371 -7.12 50.61 -1.95
C TYR A 371 -8.21 51.58 -1.50
N VAL A 372 -8.17 52.02 -0.25
CA VAL A 372 -9.22 52.89 0.32
C VAL A 372 -8.81 54.35 0.18
N ASP A 373 -9.42 55.03 -0.79
CA ASP A 373 -9.30 56.49 -0.90
C ASP A 373 -10.13 57.21 0.16
N ALA A 374 -9.55 58.22 0.78
CA ALA A 374 -10.18 59.08 1.78
C ALA A 374 -9.65 60.52 1.69
N THR A 375 -10.27 61.43 2.44
CA THR A 375 -9.86 62.85 2.50
C THR A 375 -9.94 63.39 3.92
N THR A 376 -9.14 64.41 4.25
CA THR A 376 -9.17 65.05 5.58
C THR A 376 -10.08 66.28 5.65
N LYS A 377 -10.79 66.64 4.57
CA LYS A 377 -11.49 67.94 4.44
C LYS A 377 -13.02 67.90 4.32
N LEU A 378 -13.69 66.76 4.46
CA LEU A 378 -15.16 66.74 4.40
C LEU A 378 -15.81 67.44 5.61
N LEU A 379 -16.91 68.14 5.37
CA LEU A 379 -17.75 68.81 6.37
C LEU A 379 -19.08 68.06 6.53
N LYS A 380 -20.22 68.69 6.28
CA LYS A 380 -21.53 68.02 6.33
C LYS A 380 -21.59 66.83 5.35
N PRO A 381 -21.96 65.61 5.80
CA PRO A 381 -22.07 64.46 4.91
C PRO A 381 -23.18 64.65 3.89
N LEU A 382 -22.87 64.44 2.61
CA LEU A 382 -23.85 64.41 1.53
C LEU A 382 -24.54 63.05 1.42
N HIS A 383 -23.82 61.97 1.72
CA HIS A 383 -24.29 60.59 1.61
C HIS A 383 -24.74 60.01 2.96
N ARG A 384 -25.51 58.92 2.92
CA ARG A 384 -26.14 58.27 4.07
C ARG A 384 -25.16 57.58 5.01
N THR A 385 -24.00 57.16 4.52
CA THR A 385 -22.99 56.50 5.36
C THR A 385 -21.67 57.28 5.30
N ARG A 386 -21.09 57.56 6.47
CA ARG A 386 -19.76 58.13 6.62
C ARG A 386 -18.82 57.13 7.30
N PHE A 387 -17.72 56.81 6.66
CA PHE A 387 -16.57 56.23 7.35
C PHE A 387 -15.70 57.37 7.89
N ILE A 388 -15.46 57.34 9.20
CA ILE A 388 -14.41 58.12 9.83
C ILE A 388 -13.30 57.16 10.24
N ILE A 389 -12.10 57.37 9.72
CA ILE A 389 -10.96 56.46 9.91
C ILE A 389 -9.91 57.20 10.73
N ALA A 390 -9.59 56.70 11.92
CA ALA A 390 -8.45 57.19 12.70
C ALA A 390 -7.19 56.42 12.31
N SER A 391 -6.18 57.13 11.82
CA SER A 391 -4.90 56.53 11.42
C SER A 391 -3.75 57.50 11.54
N ALA A 392 -2.58 56.99 11.94
CA ALA A 392 -1.28 57.63 11.74
C ALA A 392 -0.64 57.25 10.38
N HIS A 393 -1.06 56.12 9.83
CA HIS A 393 -0.48 55.43 8.69
C HIS A 393 -1.42 55.44 7.50
N ALA A 394 -1.53 56.58 6.83
CA ALA A 394 -2.22 56.71 5.55
C ALA A 394 -1.26 57.37 4.56
N ALA A 395 -1.27 56.93 3.30
CA ALA A 395 -0.45 57.56 2.27
C ALA A 395 -1.04 58.93 1.91
N ARG A 396 -0.55 59.99 2.57
CA ARG A 396 -1.03 61.37 2.42
C ARG A 396 -0.43 62.03 1.19
N LEU A 397 -0.90 61.62 0.01
CA LEU A 397 -0.39 62.10 -1.28
C LEU A 397 -0.50 63.64 -1.43
N PHE A 398 -1.48 64.25 -0.76
CA PHE A 398 -1.68 65.70 -0.75
C PHE A 398 -0.58 66.50 -0.02
N GLU A 399 0.34 65.86 0.70
CA GLU A 399 1.46 66.53 1.37
C GLU A 399 2.74 66.55 0.52
N ILE A 400 2.70 65.97 -0.69
CA ILE A 400 3.87 65.77 -1.54
C ILE A 400 3.64 66.45 -2.89
N ASP A 401 4.34 67.57 -3.13
CA ASP A 401 4.17 68.43 -4.31
C ASP A 401 4.27 67.66 -5.64
N LYS A 402 5.20 66.71 -5.73
CA LYS A 402 5.40 65.86 -6.91
C LYS A 402 4.10 65.19 -7.39
N TYR A 403 3.26 64.70 -6.49
CA TYR A 403 2.01 64.02 -6.87
C TYR A 403 0.90 65.01 -7.20
N ILE A 404 0.92 66.20 -6.60
CA ILE A 404 -0.02 67.29 -6.91
C ILE A 404 0.27 67.85 -8.31
N GLU A 405 1.55 68.03 -8.66
CA GLU A 405 1.97 68.48 -9.99
C GLU A 405 1.62 67.46 -11.07
N ALA A 406 1.78 66.17 -10.78
CA ALA A 406 1.43 65.09 -11.70
C ALA A 406 -0.09 64.94 -11.88
N ASN A 407 -0.88 65.19 -10.83
CA ASN A 407 -2.33 65.15 -10.87
C ASN A 407 -2.92 66.18 -9.90
N SER A 408 -3.41 67.30 -10.44
CA SER A 408 -3.99 68.40 -9.66
C SER A 408 -5.18 67.97 -8.80
N ASN A 409 -5.86 66.86 -9.15
CA ASN A 409 -6.93 66.30 -8.33
C ASN A 409 -6.45 65.79 -6.96
N VAL A 410 -5.18 65.38 -6.82
CA VAL A 410 -4.61 64.93 -5.53
C VAL A 410 -4.66 66.06 -4.49
N GLY A 411 -4.16 67.24 -4.86
CA GLY A 411 -4.26 68.45 -4.03
C GLY A 411 -5.69 68.97 -3.95
N LYS A 412 -6.43 68.94 -5.08
CA LYS A 412 -7.85 69.32 -5.11
C LYS A 412 -8.66 68.49 -4.14
N TRP A 413 -8.43 67.20 -3.92
CA TRP A 413 -9.23 66.35 -3.03
C TRP A 413 -8.67 66.22 -1.62
N ASN A 414 -7.43 66.65 -1.40
CA ASN A 414 -6.67 66.32 -0.19
C ASN A 414 -6.61 64.80 0.01
N LEU A 415 -6.21 64.09 -1.06
CA LEU A 415 -6.33 62.65 -1.19
C LEU A 415 -5.34 61.89 -0.30
N ALA A 416 -5.87 61.02 0.54
CA ALA A 416 -5.12 60.02 1.29
C ALA A 416 -5.57 58.61 0.87
N ILE A 417 -4.65 57.65 0.89
CA ILE A 417 -4.92 56.28 0.46
C ILE A 417 -4.46 55.30 1.54
N PHE A 418 -5.29 54.29 1.81
CA PHE A 418 -4.91 53.11 2.61
C PHE A 418 -4.68 51.91 1.69
N HIS A 419 -3.67 51.10 2.02
CA HIS A 419 -3.35 49.89 1.28
C HIS A 419 -4.48 48.84 1.39
N TYR A 420 -4.61 47.94 0.41
CA TYR A 420 -5.65 46.88 0.45
C TYR A 420 -5.40 45.83 1.56
N ASN A 421 -4.18 45.77 2.10
CA ASN A 421 -3.84 45.04 3.33
C ASN A 421 -3.86 45.90 4.61
N SER A 422 -4.55 47.04 4.61
CA SER A 422 -4.78 47.82 5.84
C SER A 422 -5.83 47.14 6.72
N TYR A 423 -5.62 47.13 8.03
CA TYR A 423 -6.51 46.46 8.98
C TYR A 423 -7.23 47.45 9.90
N PHE A 424 -8.53 47.32 10.01
CA PHE A 424 -9.37 48.22 10.77
C PHE A 424 -10.16 47.51 11.84
N LYS A 425 -10.24 48.12 13.02
CA LYS A 425 -11.19 47.74 14.07
C LYS A 425 -12.38 48.69 14.03
N VAL A 426 -13.60 48.15 14.01
CA VAL A 426 -14.83 48.93 14.16
C VAL A 426 -14.97 49.34 15.63
N MET A 427 -14.69 50.60 15.91
CA MET A 427 -14.73 51.17 17.26
C MET A 427 -16.14 51.59 17.68
N ASP A 428 -16.94 52.04 16.72
CA ASP A 428 -18.30 52.52 16.96
C ASP A 428 -19.13 52.58 15.67
N VAL A 429 -20.45 52.45 15.81
CA VAL A 429 -21.40 52.73 14.74
C VAL A 429 -22.48 53.66 15.28
N TYR A 430 -22.43 54.93 14.87
CA TYR A 430 -23.24 56.02 15.41
C TYR A 430 -24.26 56.49 14.37
N GLU A 431 -25.53 56.52 14.75
CA GLU A 431 -26.65 56.80 13.85
C GLU A 431 -27.28 58.16 14.17
N THR A 432 -27.40 59.00 13.15
CA THR A 432 -28.11 60.29 13.20
C THR A 432 -29.29 60.25 12.22
N PRO A 433 -30.24 61.21 12.29
CA PRO A 433 -31.40 61.21 11.39
C PRO A 433 -31.05 61.26 9.89
N THR A 434 -29.87 61.77 9.54
CA THR A 434 -29.47 61.99 8.14
C THR A 434 -28.26 61.17 7.69
N CYS A 435 -27.49 60.59 8.61
CA CYS A 435 -26.26 59.86 8.30
C CYS A 435 -25.92 58.82 9.38
N THR A 436 -25.42 57.65 8.96
CA THR A 436 -24.79 56.66 9.85
C THR A 436 -23.28 56.74 9.72
N GLN A 437 -22.57 56.94 10.83
CA GLN A 437 -21.12 56.97 10.87
C GLN A 437 -20.55 55.65 11.39
N VAL A 438 -19.63 55.05 10.64
CA VAL A 438 -18.82 53.89 11.05
C VAL A 438 -17.43 54.41 11.42
N PHE A 439 -17.05 54.28 12.68
CA PHE A 439 -15.73 54.67 13.17
C PHE A 439 -14.76 53.49 13.11
N LEU A 440 -13.71 53.64 12.29
CA LEU A 440 -12.65 52.66 12.10
C LEU A 440 -11.35 53.16 12.74
N LEU A 441 -10.68 52.30 13.50
CA LEU A 441 -9.31 52.52 13.98
C LEU A 441 -8.35 51.65 13.16
N HIS A 442 -7.37 52.27 12.53
CA HIS A 442 -6.32 51.56 11.78
C HIS A 442 -5.33 50.91 12.75
N LEU A 443 -5.06 49.61 12.56
CA LEU A 443 -4.21 48.78 13.40
C LEU A 443 -3.11 48.10 12.57
N PRO A 444 -1.96 47.78 13.20
CA PRO A 444 -0.97 46.92 12.58
C PRO A 444 -1.53 45.49 12.46
N MET A 445 -1.12 44.74 11.44
CA MET A 445 -1.66 43.42 11.10
C MET A 445 -1.63 42.46 12.28
N SER A 446 -0.47 42.36 12.96
CA SER A 446 -0.31 41.47 14.11
C SER A 446 -1.28 41.80 15.24
N ALA A 447 -1.54 43.09 15.50
CA ALA A 447 -2.51 43.50 16.51
C ALA A 447 -3.95 43.18 16.09
N ALA A 448 -4.30 43.41 14.82
CA ALA A 448 -5.63 43.11 14.30
C ALA A 448 -5.98 41.61 14.41
N LEU A 449 -5.01 40.72 14.14
CA LEU A 449 -5.20 39.27 14.20
C LEU A 449 -5.20 38.74 15.63
N LEU A 450 -4.28 39.19 16.48
CA LEU A 450 -4.10 38.65 17.82
C LEU A 450 -5.08 39.21 18.86
N LEU A 451 -5.51 40.46 18.70
CA LEU A 451 -6.49 41.04 19.61
C LEU A 451 -7.92 40.57 19.31
N GLY A 452 -8.18 39.96 18.15
CA GLY A 452 -9.48 39.38 17.82
C GLY A 452 -10.62 40.36 18.10
N ASP A 453 -11.62 39.96 18.90
CA ASP A 453 -12.76 40.78 19.36
C ASP A 453 -12.50 41.58 20.66
N THR A 454 -11.27 41.58 21.18
CA THR A 454 -10.92 42.26 22.44
C THR A 454 -11.20 43.76 22.38
N ASP A 455 -11.73 44.31 23.47
CA ASP A 455 -12.06 45.74 23.59
C ASP A 455 -10.78 46.57 23.78
N LEU A 456 -10.63 47.64 22.99
CA LEU A 456 -9.39 48.42 22.89
C LEU A 456 -9.31 49.57 23.91
N ASN A 457 -9.91 49.40 25.09
CA ASN A 457 -9.96 50.42 26.14
C ASN A 457 -8.58 50.92 26.60
N PHE A 458 -7.51 50.15 26.37
CA PHE A 458 -6.14 50.58 26.67
C PHE A 458 -5.66 51.70 25.75
N ILE A 459 -6.17 51.80 24.52
CA ILE A 459 -5.84 52.86 23.57
C ILE A 459 -6.43 54.19 24.06
N ASP A 460 -7.69 54.19 24.49
CA ASP A 460 -8.34 55.37 25.07
C ASP A 460 -7.68 55.83 26.37
N LYS A 461 -7.14 54.90 27.17
CA LYS A 461 -6.37 55.25 28.38
C LYS A 461 -5.00 55.85 28.04
N ALA A 462 -4.37 55.39 26.96
CA ALA A 462 -3.05 55.82 26.54
C ALA A 462 -3.06 57.14 25.74
N SER A 463 -4.18 57.52 25.11
CA SER A 463 -4.29 58.78 24.34
C SER A 463 -4.16 60.03 25.21
N GLY A 464 -4.39 59.93 26.52
CA GLY A 464 -4.20 61.03 27.47
C GLY A 464 -5.20 62.19 27.33
N THR A 465 -6.26 62.02 26.54
CA THR A 465 -7.31 63.02 26.30
C THR A 465 -8.47 62.87 27.29
N GLU A 466 -9.11 63.96 27.71
CA GLU A 466 -10.31 63.90 28.59
C GLU A 466 -11.49 63.16 27.93
N LYS A 467 -11.52 63.13 26.58
CA LYS A 467 -12.52 62.42 25.77
C LYS A 467 -11.90 61.20 25.10
N THR A 468 -12.67 60.11 24.97
CA THR A 468 -12.25 58.91 24.22
C THR A 468 -12.25 59.17 22.71
N LEU A 469 -11.53 58.35 21.93
CA LEU A 469 -11.50 58.48 20.48
C LEU A 469 -12.91 58.37 19.86
N THR A 470 -13.74 57.47 20.41
CA THR A 470 -15.14 57.32 20.00
C THR A 470 -15.97 58.59 20.29
N GLN A 471 -15.76 59.25 21.44
CA GLN A 471 -16.45 60.50 21.75
C GLN A 471 -16.03 61.64 20.80
N LEU A 472 -14.74 61.71 20.45
CA LEU A 472 -14.22 62.67 19.48
C LEU A 472 -14.80 62.43 18.09
N ALA A 473 -14.90 61.17 17.66
CA ALA A 473 -15.48 60.80 16.38
C ALA A 473 -16.98 61.17 16.30
N ARG A 474 -17.76 60.93 17.36
CA ARG A 474 -19.18 61.33 17.43
C ARG A 474 -19.35 62.85 17.38
N GLN A 475 -18.59 63.57 18.22
CA GLN A 475 -18.63 65.03 18.24
C GLN A 475 -18.28 65.63 16.87
N SER A 476 -17.26 65.08 16.18
CA SER A 476 -16.89 65.49 14.83
C SER A 476 -18.05 65.41 13.83
N LEU A 477 -18.90 64.38 13.93
CA LEU A 477 -20.09 64.27 13.08
C LEU A 477 -21.14 65.31 13.46
N ASP A 478 -21.48 65.41 14.74
CA ASP A 478 -22.51 66.31 15.25
C ASP A 478 -22.20 67.78 14.89
N ASP A 479 -20.95 68.21 15.10
CA ASP A 479 -20.49 69.55 14.75
C ASP A 479 -20.54 69.81 13.23
N LYS A 480 -20.22 68.79 12.42
CA LYS A 480 -20.24 68.92 10.95
C LYS A 480 -21.64 68.93 10.35
N LEU A 481 -22.63 68.33 11.01
CA LEU A 481 -24.03 68.35 10.55
C LEU A 481 -24.62 69.77 10.54
N THR A 482 -24.08 70.68 11.36
CA THR A 482 -24.48 72.09 11.41
C THR A 482 -23.74 72.98 10.41
N MET A 483 -22.79 72.44 9.64
CA MET A 483 -21.99 73.18 8.67
C MET A 483 -22.58 73.07 7.25
N ASP A 484 -22.07 73.88 6.31
CA ASP A 484 -22.36 73.70 4.89
C ASP A 484 -21.61 72.50 4.30
N TYR A 485 -22.09 72.00 3.16
CA TYR A 485 -21.39 70.96 2.40
C TYR A 485 -20.05 71.48 1.91
N HIS A 486 -19.01 70.67 2.05
CA HIS A 486 -17.72 70.99 1.45
C HIS A 486 -17.83 70.85 -0.09
N PRO A 487 -17.28 71.76 -0.93
CA PRO A 487 -17.38 71.68 -2.40
C PRO A 487 -16.99 70.32 -3.02
N ARG A 488 -15.91 69.70 -2.52
CA ARG A 488 -15.46 68.34 -2.88
C ARG A 488 -16.52 67.24 -2.72
N SER A 489 -17.53 67.44 -1.87
CA SER A 489 -18.60 66.44 -1.67
C SER A 489 -19.48 66.27 -2.91
N PHE A 490 -19.42 67.22 -3.85
CA PHE A 490 -20.13 67.18 -5.13
C PHE A 490 -19.23 66.79 -6.32
N ASP A 491 -17.97 66.42 -6.06
CA ASP A 491 -17.04 65.97 -7.10
C ASP A 491 -17.33 64.51 -7.45
N GLU A 492 -17.85 64.27 -8.66
CA GLU A 492 -18.31 62.95 -9.10
C GLU A 492 -17.19 61.89 -9.10
N ASP A 493 -15.99 62.26 -9.52
CA ASP A 493 -14.84 61.34 -9.57
C ASP A 493 -14.42 60.92 -8.15
N LEU A 494 -14.32 61.87 -7.22
CA LEU A 494 -14.01 61.56 -5.83
C LEU A 494 -15.11 60.70 -5.20
N CYS A 495 -16.39 61.02 -5.45
CA CYS A 495 -17.51 60.22 -4.95
C CYS A 495 -17.46 58.78 -5.48
N GLN A 496 -17.12 58.59 -6.76
CA GLN A 496 -17.00 57.27 -7.35
C GLN A 496 -15.84 56.47 -6.75
N ARG A 497 -14.69 57.10 -6.50
CA ARG A 497 -13.55 56.48 -5.78
C ARG A 497 -13.90 56.10 -4.33
N MET A 498 -14.79 56.87 -3.71
CA MET A 498 -15.26 56.67 -2.34
C MET A 498 -16.45 55.72 -2.21
N LYS A 499 -17.01 55.22 -3.33
CA LYS A 499 -18.26 54.47 -3.36
C LYS A 499 -18.21 53.14 -2.61
N ALA A 500 -17.14 52.35 -2.76
CA ALA A 500 -17.07 51.02 -2.17
C ALA A 500 -17.05 51.07 -0.62
N PRO A 501 -17.79 50.19 0.07
CA PRO A 501 -17.78 50.09 1.53
C PRO A 501 -16.47 49.49 2.06
N VAL A 502 -15.91 50.05 3.12
CA VAL A 502 -14.58 49.63 3.62
C VAL A 502 -14.63 48.21 4.18
N GLY A 503 -13.76 47.34 3.67
CA GLY A 503 -13.56 45.99 4.17
C GLY A 503 -14.62 44.96 3.78
N LEU A 504 -15.53 45.30 2.86
CA LEU A 504 -16.55 44.39 2.34
C LEU A 504 -16.43 44.25 0.82
N ASP A 505 -16.71 43.05 0.32
CA ASP A 505 -16.82 42.78 -1.11
C ASP A 505 -18.14 43.31 -1.71
N ASN A 506 -18.33 43.10 -3.01
CA ASN A 506 -19.56 43.51 -3.73
C ASN A 506 -20.84 42.81 -3.20
N SER A 507 -20.70 41.72 -2.45
CA SER A 507 -21.81 40.98 -1.82
C SER A 507 -22.04 41.43 -0.37
N LEU A 508 -21.37 42.49 0.09
CA LEU A 508 -21.38 43.00 1.46
C LEU A 508 -20.83 41.98 2.49
N THR A 509 -19.94 41.09 2.05
CA THR A 509 -19.27 40.10 2.92
C THR A 509 -17.86 40.60 3.27
N PRO A 510 -17.40 40.49 4.53
CA PRO A 510 -16.04 40.88 4.89
C PRO A 510 -14.97 40.11 4.11
N TYR A 511 -13.93 40.81 3.66
CA TYR A 511 -12.76 40.16 3.08
C TYR A 511 -12.07 39.24 4.12
N PRO A 512 -11.44 38.14 3.70
CA PRO A 512 -10.62 37.32 4.59
C PRO A 512 -9.56 38.16 5.30
N LEU A 513 -9.35 37.90 6.59
CA LEU A 513 -8.33 38.58 7.41
C LEU A 513 -6.90 38.14 7.06
N SER A 514 -6.72 37.08 6.28
CA SER A 514 -5.41 36.73 5.73
C SER A 514 -4.96 37.83 4.78
N ALA A 515 -3.70 38.27 4.92
CA ALA A 515 -3.09 39.21 3.98
C ALA A 515 -3.12 38.63 2.57
N GLU A 516 -3.41 39.51 1.60
CA GLU A 516 -3.34 39.18 0.19
C GLU A 516 -1.92 39.38 -0.31
N PRO A 517 -1.39 38.53 -1.19
CA PRO A 517 -0.03 38.67 -1.71
C PRO A 517 0.16 40.00 -2.42
N GLU A 518 1.37 40.57 -2.31
CA GLU A 518 1.72 41.76 -3.09
C GLU A 518 1.63 41.52 -4.60
N PRO A 519 1.28 42.53 -5.41
CA PRO A 519 1.04 42.35 -6.83
C PRO A 519 2.35 41.97 -7.53
N SER A 520 2.26 41.06 -8.50
CA SER A 520 3.42 40.67 -9.31
C SER A 520 3.65 41.57 -10.53
N ASP A 521 2.63 42.33 -10.96
CA ASP A 521 2.76 43.27 -12.07
C ASP A 521 3.66 44.45 -11.67
N GLN A 522 4.59 44.85 -12.55
CA GLN A 522 5.60 45.85 -12.21
C GLN A 522 4.99 47.21 -11.83
N ASN A 523 3.91 47.63 -12.49
CA ASN A 523 3.31 48.94 -12.22
C ASN A 523 2.48 48.90 -10.93
N GLU A 524 1.73 47.83 -10.71
CA GLU A 524 0.95 47.65 -9.49
C GLU A 524 1.83 47.43 -8.25
N ALA A 525 2.92 46.68 -8.38
CA ALA A 525 3.92 46.51 -7.34
C ALA A 525 4.61 47.83 -6.99
N ALA A 526 4.96 48.64 -8.01
CA ALA A 526 5.54 49.97 -7.78
C ALA A 526 4.56 50.90 -7.05
N PHE A 527 3.27 50.84 -7.39
CA PHE A 527 2.24 51.60 -6.69
C PHE A 527 2.04 51.10 -5.25
N SER A 528 1.95 49.79 -5.01
CA SER A 528 1.88 49.19 -3.67
C SER A 528 3.06 49.65 -2.80
N ASN A 529 4.29 49.46 -3.28
CA ASN A 529 5.51 49.86 -2.58
C ASN A 529 5.52 51.36 -2.24
N MET A 530 5.08 52.20 -3.18
CA MET A 530 4.95 53.64 -2.94
C MET A 530 3.94 53.96 -1.84
N ILE A 531 2.80 53.27 -1.79
CA ILE A 531 1.80 53.47 -0.73
C ILE A 531 2.38 53.07 0.63
N HIS A 532 3.06 51.93 0.73
CA HIS A 532 3.73 51.49 1.95
C HIS A 532 4.81 52.48 2.42
N GLU A 533 5.65 52.98 1.51
CA GLU A 533 6.72 53.94 1.83
C GLU A 533 6.17 55.25 2.40
N ILE A 534 5.08 55.77 1.82
CA ILE A 534 4.46 57.03 2.26
C ILE A 534 3.65 56.82 3.55
N ALA A 535 2.95 55.70 3.69
CA ALA A 535 2.13 55.40 4.87
C ALA A 535 2.97 54.96 6.08
N GLN A 536 4.19 54.43 5.85
CA GLN A 536 5.06 53.85 6.88
C GLN A 536 4.34 52.80 7.73
N ASP A 537 3.55 51.93 7.09
CA ASP A 537 2.62 51.00 7.73
C ASP A 537 3.22 49.60 8.01
N GLU A 538 4.54 49.50 8.16
CA GLU A 538 5.23 48.27 8.55
C GLU A 538 4.66 47.72 9.86
N ASP A 539 4.48 46.39 9.95
CA ASP A 539 3.90 45.73 11.11
C ASP A 539 4.81 45.80 12.36
N ILE A 540 4.22 45.61 13.54
CA ILE A 540 4.96 45.68 14.80
C ILE A 540 5.86 44.47 15.00
N ASN A 541 7.07 44.70 15.51
CA ASN A 541 7.97 43.62 15.91
C ASN A 541 7.67 43.17 17.36
N TYR A 542 7.48 41.87 17.60
CA TYR A 542 7.29 41.31 18.95
C TYR A 542 7.98 39.94 19.07
N LYS A 543 8.43 39.61 20.28
CA LYS A 543 9.05 38.31 20.57
C LYS A 543 7.98 37.28 20.87
N VAL A 544 8.08 36.13 20.21
CA VAL A 544 7.26 34.95 20.47
C VAL A 544 8.14 33.90 21.14
N GLU A 545 7.84 33.55 22.39
CA GLU A 545 8.51 32.45 23.07
C GLU A 545 7.75 31.15 22.84
N VAL A 546 8.48 30.14 22.38
CA VAL A 546 7.94 28.80 22.08
C VAL A 546 8.12 27.92 23.30
N LYS A 547 7.03 27.59 24.01
CA LYS A 547 7.07 26.62 25.11
C LYS A 547 6.83 25.18 24.64
N ASP A 548 7.62 24.28 25.20
CA ASP A 548 7.56 22.82 25.04
C ASP A 548 6.32 22.27 25.77
N ASN A 549 5.27 21.90 25.02
CA ASN A 549 3.95 21.56 25.56
C ASN A 549 3.73 20.03 25.68
N PHE A 550 4.76 19.29 26.09
CA PHE A 550 4.68 17.84 26.31
C PHE A 550 3.94 17.53 27.61
N ASP A 551 2.71 17.03 27.53
CA ASP A 551 1.89 16.68 28.70
C ASP A 551 2.45 15.42 29.40
N TRP A 552 3.25 15.65 30.45
CA TRP A 552 3.89 14.60 31.23
C TRP A 552 3.49 14.70 32.70
N THR A 553 2.84 13.66 33.20
CA THR A 553 2.36 13.55 34.59
C THR A 553 3.16 12.51 35.40
N GLY A 554 4.31 12.10 34.89
CA GLY A 554 5.14 11.05 35.46
C GLY A 554 4.86 9.67 34.86
N PRO A 555 5.46 8.61 35.43
CA PRO A 555 5.43 7.28 34.83
C PRO A 555 4.07 6.56 34.91
N LYS A 556 3.20 6.97 35.84
CA LYS A 556 1.94 6.28 36.14
C LYS A 556 0.96 6.42 34.97
N GLY A 557 0.36 5.32 34.52
CA GLY A 557 -0.50 5.29 33.34
C GLY A 557 0.25 5.42 32.01
N THR A 558 1.59 5.34 32.01
CA THR A 558 2.41 5.41 30.80
C THR A 558 3.13 4.09 30.54
N VAL A 559 3.73 3.92 29.36
CA VAL A 559 4.61 2.77 29.06
C VAL A 559 5.77 2.61 30.04
N CYS A 560 6.14 3.69 30.74
CA CYS A 560 7.20 3.68 31.75
C CYS A 560 6.72 3.12 33.09
N GLU A 561 5.44 2.84 33.30
CA GLU A 561 4.96 2.27 34.55
C GLU A 561 5.56 0.87 34.79
N GLY A 562 6.12 0.67 35.99
CA GLY A 562 6.75 -0.59 36.40
C GLY A 562 8.09 -0.92 35.73
N CYS A 563 8.64 -0.03 34.89
CA CYS A 563 9.96 -0.23 34.31
C CYS A 563 11.08 0.01 35.35
N ILE A 564 12.18 -0.74 35.28
CA ILE A 564 13.31 -0.57 36.20
C ILE A 564 14.02 0.79 36.01
N TYR A 565 13.93 1.36 34.80
CA TYR A 565 14.53 2.66 34.47
C TYR A 565 13.69 3.85 34.94
N THR A 566 12.51 3.59 35.48
CA THR A 566 11.53 4.61 35.86
C THR A 566 12.05 5.56 36.93
N ARG A 567 12.90 5.08 37.83
CA ARG A 567 13.53 5.92 38.87
C ARG A 567 14.51 6.96 38.29
N GLY A 568 14.96 6.77 37.05
CA GLY A 568 15.86 7.68 36.35
C GLY A 568 15.15 8.69 35.45
N ILE A 569 13.80 8.73 35.47
CA ILE A 569 13.02 9.66 34.65
C ILE A 569 12.81 10.97 35.43
N PRO A 570 13.33 12.10 34.94
CA PRO A 570 13.10 13.41 35.55
C PRO A 570 11.69 13.94 35.25
N GLU A 571 11.24 14.88 36.07
CA GLU A 571 9.89 15.48 36.00
C GLU A 571 9.64 16.27 34.69
N ASP A 572 10.71 16.69 33.99
CA ASP A 572 10.62 17.41 32.71
C ASP A 572 10.54 16.50 31.46
N ALA A 573 10.48 15.17 31.69
CA ALA A 573 10.45 14.16 30.64
C ALA A 573 11.65 14.25 29.67
N SER A 574 12.83 14.62 30.18
CA SER A 574 14.05 14.74 29.37
C SER A 574 14.74 13.41 29.04
N GLY A 575 14.30 12.28 29.61
CA GLY A 575 14.77 10.94 29.26
C GLY A 575 14.67 9.92 30.40
N CYS A 576 15.00 8.65 30.15
CA CYS A 576 14.98 7.60 31.17
C CYS A 576 16.36 6.99 31.46
N GLY A 577 17.43 7.64 31.01
CA GLY A 577 18.80 7.11 31.05
C GLY A 577 19.12 6.08 29.95
N ARG A 578 18.10 5.46 29.33
CA ARG A 578 18.27 4.63 28.13
C ARG A 578 17.90 5.36 26.84
N LEU A 579 16.84 6.17 26.91
CA LEU A 579 16.36 6.99 25.81
C LEU A 579 16.60 8.47 26.13
N PHE A 580 17.09 9.20 25.13
CA PHE A 580 17.21 10.66 25.18
C PHE A 580 15.85 11.33 24.92
N LYS A 581 15.70 12.59 25.34
CA LYS A 581 14.47 13.40 25.32
C LYS A 581 13.54 13.12 24.14
N LYS A 582 14.04 13.23 22.91
CA LYS A 582 13.24 13.01 21.69
C LYS A 582 12.65 11.60 21.64
N SER A 583 13.50 10.59 21.68
CA SER A 583 13.08 9.18 21.60
C SER A 583 12.23 8.78 22.81
N PHE A 584 12.60 9.23 24.01
CA PHE A 584 11.81 8.97 25.22
C PHE A 584 10.37 9.45 25.05
N ARG A 585 10.19 10.69 24.60
CA ARG A 585 8.86 11.27 24.39
C ARG A 585 8.10 10.60 23.26
N GLU A 586 8.76 10.27 22.15
CA GLU A 586 8.14 9.47 21.07
C GLU A 586 7.63 8.11 21.58
N HIS A 587 8.39 7.44 22.45
CA HIS A 587 8.00 6.14 22.99
C HIS A 587 6.86 6.26 24.02
N VAL A 588 6.88 7.32 24.83
CA VAL A 588 5.77 7.65 25.73
C VAL A 588 4.49 7.92 24.94
N VAL A 589 4.56 8.71 23.86
CA VAL A 589 3.40 9.00 22.99
C VAL A 589 2.89 7.75 22.30
N LYS A 590 3.78 6.90 21.80
CA LYS A 590 3.41 5.64 21.14
C LYS A 590 2.90 4.56 22.10
N GLY A 591 3.00 4.76 23.41
CA GLY A 591 2.60 3.78 24.41
C GLY A 591 3.44 2.50 24.42
N TYR A 592 4.58 2.48 23.71
CA TYR A 592 5.42 1.30 23.55
C TYR A 592 6.91 1.69 23.60
N CYS A 593 7.72 0.82 24.20
CA CYS A 593 9.17 1.03 24.35
C CYS A 593 9.93 -0.29 24.33
N GLU A 594 10.74 -0.54 23.29
CA GLU A 594 11.54 -1.75 23.11
C GLU A 594 12.68 -1.88 24.14
N PHE A 595 12.99 -0.78 24.84
CA PHE A 595 13.95 -0.73 25.93
C PHE A 595 13.30 -0.96 27.29
N ARG A 596 11.97 -1.08 27.36
CA ARG A 596 11.26 -1.32 28.61
C ARG A 596 11.72 -2.62 29.22
N LYS A 597 12.00 -2.60 30.52
CA LYS A 597 12.54 -3.72 31.26
C LYS A 597 11.90 -3.77 32.64
N ILE A 598 11.28 -4.89 32.98
CA ILE A 598 10.61 -5.09 34.28
C ILE A 598 11.50 -5.82 35.29
N ASP A 599 12.49 -6.56 34.80
CA ASP A 599 13.46 -7.31 35.58
C ASP A 599 14.83 -7.21 34.91
N LEU A 600 15.90 -7.09 35.70
CA LEU A 600 17.26 -6.94 35.20
C LEU A 600 17.74 -8.15 34.36
N PHE A 601 17.26 -9.35 34.69
CA PHE A 601 17.69 -10.62 34.09
C PHE A 601 16.85 -11.04 32.88
N ILE A 602 15.67 -10.44 32.68
CA ILE A 602 14.82 -10.70 31.51
C ILE A 602 15.20 -9.70 30.41
N PRO A 603 15.74 -10.15 29.26
CA PRO A 603 16.15 -9.23 28.20
C PRO A 603 14.98 -8.41 27.67
N SER A 604 15.23 -7.13 27.36
CA SER A 604 14.25 -6.31 26.66
C SER A 604 14.14 -6.72 25.19
N GLU A 605 13.07 -6.30 24.52
CA GLU A 605 12.87 -6.61 23.10
C GLU A 605 14.04 -6.11 22.22
N PHE A 606 14.58 -4.94 22.53
CA PHE A 606 15.81 -4.43 21.91
C PHE A 606 16.99 -5.40 22.07
N GLU A 607 17.19 -5.97 23.27
CA GLU A 607 18.30 -6.89 23.56
C GLU A 607 18.12 -8.23 22.82
N GLU A 608 16.88 -8.73 22.72
CA GLU A 608 16.56 -9.93 21.95
C GLU A 608 16.74 -9.74 20.44
N ARG A 609 16.30 -8.60 19.92
CA ARG A 609 16.53 -8.24 18.51
C ARG A 609 18.02 -8.19 18.19
N ARG A 610 18.82 -7.52 19.02
CA ARG A 610 20.28 -7.46 18.83
C ARG A 610 20.95 -8.84 18.86
N LYS A 611 20.48 -9.76 19.72
CA LYS A 611 20.99 -11.14 19.74
C LYS A 611 20.72 -11.86 18.42
N ARG A 612 19.51 -11.75 17.88
CA ARG A 612 19.15 -12.32 16.57
C ARG A 612 20.01 -11.74 15.45
N GLU A 613 20.11 -10.41 15.37
CA GLU A 613 20.97 -9.72 14.39
C GLU A 613 22.43 -10.16 14.49
N THR A 614 22.93 -10.43 15.70
CA THR A 614 24.30 -10.92 15.91
C THR A 614 24.47 -12.35 15.40
N ILE A 615 23.48 -13.23 15.63
CA ILE A 615 23.50 -14.61 15.11
C ILE A 615 23.49 -14.59 13.57
N GLU A 616 22.59 -13.82 12.97
CA GLU A 616 22.51 -13.66 11.51
C GLU A 616 23.81 -13.08 10.93
N ALA A 617 24.42 -12.11 11.62
CA ALA A 617 25.71 -11.56 11.22
C ALA A 617 26.86 -12.58 11.36
N CYS A 618 26.85 -13.43 12.39
CA CYS A 618 27.79 -14.53 12.56
C CYS A 618 27.64 -15.56 11.44
N GLU A 619 26.42 -16.02 11.14
CA GLU A 619 26.15 -16.95 10.04
C GLU A 619 26.59 -16.37 8.70
N LYS A 620 26.32 -15.08 8.46
CA LYS A 620 26.76 -14.38 7.26
C LYS A 620 28.29 -14.31 7.18
N ALA A 621 28.98 -14.04 8.29
CA ALA A 621 30.44 -14.04 8.34
C ALA A 621 31.04 -15.44 8.09
N GLU A 622 30.43 -16.48 8.65
CA GLU A 622 30.85 -17.88 8.45
C GLU A 622 30.70 -18.31 6.99
N LYS A 623 29.59 -17.98 6.32
CA LYS A 623 29.35 -18.26 4.89
C LYS A 623 30.26 -17.47 3.93
N GLN A 624 30.83 -16.37 4.41
CA GLN A 624 31.86 -15.58 3.73
C GLN A 624 33.24 -16.23 3.83
N SER A 625 33.44 -17.12 4.81
CA SER A 625 34.65 -17.88 5.03
C SER A 625 34.51 -19.32 4.54
N ASP A 626 35.64 -20.02 4.38
CA ASP A 626 35.63 -21.45 4.00
C ASP A 626 35.11 -22.37 5.13
N VAL A 627 34.96 -21.85 6.36
CA VAL A 627 34.59 -22.63 7.55
C VAL A 627 33.24 -23.33 7.37
N PHE A 628 32.23 -22.60 6.91
CA PHE A 628 30.90 -23.14 6.66
C PHE A 628 30.93 -24.24 5.60
N ALA A 629 31.62 -24.00 4.47
CA ALA A 629 31.70 -24.95 3.37
C ALA A 629 32.47 -26.23 3.76
N ILE A 630 33.57 -26.09 4.51
CA ILE A 630 34.35 -27.22 5.05
C ILE A 630 33.49 -28.06 6.00
N SER A 631 32.78 -27.42 6.94
CA SER A 631 31.92 -28.14 7.88
C SER A 631 30.84 -28.94 7.14
N LEU A 632 30.13 -28.29 6.22
CA LEU A 632 29.06 -28.94 5.46
C LEU A 632 29.58 -30.11 4.61
N LEU A 633 30.74 -29.97 3.98
CA LEU A 633 31.36 -31.05 3.21
C LEU A 633 31.79 -32.22 4.10
N ARG A 634 32.39 -31.97 5.27
CA ARG A 634 32.77 -33.03 6.23
C ARG A 634 31.55 -33.83 6.67
N GLU A 635 30.46 -33.14 7.01
CA GLU A 635 29.21 -33.78 7.39
C GLU A 635 28.62 -34.58 6.24
N PHE A 636 28.60 -34.03 5.02
CA PHE A 636 28.09 -34.74 3.84
C PHE A 636 28.88 -36.02 3.53
N VAL A 637 30.21 -35.95 3.59
CA VAL A 637 31.07 -37.13 3.39
C VAL A 637 30.75 -38.20 4.42
N LYS A 638 30.54 -37.82 5.68
CA LYS A 638 30.18 -38.76 6.76
C LYS A 638 28.79 -39.36 6.58
N GLU A 639 27.78 -38.52 6.31
CA GLU A 639 26.37 -38.91 6.33
C GLU A 639 25.88 -39.56 5.03
N LYS A 640 26.41 -39.14 3.88
CA LYS A 640 25.92 -39.56 2.54
C LYS A 640 26.91 -40.41 1.75
N LEU A 641 28.20 -40.38 2.10
CA LEU A 641 29.25 -41.11 1.38
C LEU A 641 29.96 -42.19 2.23
N ASP A 642 29.41 -42.52 3.41
CA ASP A 642 30.00 -43.45 4.37
C ASP A 642 31.46 -43.13 4.73
N GLY A 643 31.79 -41.84 4.85
CA GLY A 643 33.14 -41.36 5.15
C GLY A 643 34.13 -41.39 3.97
N ASN A 644 33.72 -41.84 2.78
CA ASN A 644 34.59 -41.92 1.61
C ASN A 644 34.29 -40.85 0.55
N ILE A 645 35.06 -39.77 0.55
CA ILE A 645 34.91 -38.66 -0.41
C ILE A 645 35.09 -39.08 -1.88
N ASP A 646 35.82 -40.17 -2.17
CA ASP A 646 36.01 -40.64 -3.56
C ASP A 646 34.70 -41.09 -4.21
N LYS A 647 33.66 -41.39 -3.41
CA LYS A 647 32.32 -41.67 -3.94
C LYS A 647 31.67 -40.48 -4.66
N LEU A 648 32.13 -39.25 -4.42
CA LEU A 648 31.69 -38.07 -5.19
C LEU A 648 31.91 -38.22 -6.69
N ARG A 649 32.87 -39.07 -7.10
CA ARG A 649 33.27 -39.26 -8.49
C ARG A 649 32.11 -39.61 -9.41
N THR A 650 31.12 -40.35 -8.91
CA THR A 650 29.93 -40.78 -9.66
C THR A 650 28.64 -40.54 -8.88
N TYR A 651 28.68 -39.71 -7.84
CA TYR A 651 27.49 -39.41 -7.04
C TYR A 651 26.58 -38.46 -7.80
N ASP A 652 25.31 -38.83 -7.96
CA ASP A 652 24.29 -37.97 -8.56
C ASP A 652 23.84 -36.91 -7.56
N LEU A 653 24.36 -35.67 -7.68
CA LEU A 653 24.00 -34.57 -6.80
C LEU A 653 22.57 -34.06 -7.05
N TYR A 654 21.97 -34.32 -8.21
CA TYR A 654 20.58 -33.96 -8.51
C TYR A 654 19.58 -34.80 -7.67
N SER A 655 20.00 -35.99 -7.22
CA SER A 655 19.21 -36.82 -6.30
C SER A 655 18.89 -36.12 -4.96
N LEU A 656 19.69 -35.12 -4.56
CA LEU A 656 19.56 -34.40 -3.31
C LEU A 656 18.50 -33.29 -3.33
N ARG A 657 17.80 -33.05 -4.45
CA ARG A 657 16.85 -31.93 -4.60
C ARG A 657 15.79 -31.81 -3.48
N ASN A 658 15.45 -32.92 -2.83
CA ASN A 658 14.49 -33.00 -1.73
C ASN A 658 15.14 -33.16 -0.33
N ASP A 659 16.48 -33.13 -0.23
CA ASP A 659 17.20 -33.23 1.04
C ASP A 659 17.29 -31.84 1.69
N GLU A 660 16.63 -31.64 2.85
CA GLU A 660 16.53 -30.33 3.51
C GLU A 660 17.88 -29.71 3.89
N LYS A 661 18.88 -30.55 4.20
CA LYS A 661 20.19 -30.11 4.67
C LYS A 661 21.14 -29.82 3.51
N TYR A 662 21.23 -30.76 2.57
CA TYR A 662 22.26 -30.72 1.52
C TYR A 662 21.76 -30.20 0.16
N GLY A 663 20.45 -30.20 -0.07
CA GLY A 663 19.85 -29.82 -1.35
C GLY A 663 18.78 -28.75 -1.23
N ASN A 664 17.54 -29.15 -0.89
CA ASN A 664 16.32 -28.33 -0.79
C ASN A 664 16.09 -27.33 -1.94
N SER A 665 16.53 -27.68 -3.14
CA SER A 665 16.45 -26.84 -4.34
C SER A 665 16.92 -27.61 -5.58
N ASP A 666 16.84 -26.98 -6.75
CA ASP A 666 17.47 -27.46 -7.97
C ASP A 666 18.99 -27.70 -7.79
N PHE A 667 19.56 -28.58 -8.64
CA PHE A 667 20.98 -28.99 -8.58
C PHE A 667 21.96 -27.83 -8.41
N ALA A 668 21.83 -26.79 -9.22
CA ALA A 668 22.71 -25.61 -9.18
C ALA A 668 22.64 -24.82 -7.85
N ARG A 669 21.56 -24.99 -7.08
CA ARG A 669 21.28 -24.25 -5.84
C ARG A 669 21.49 -25.07 -4.57
N ALA A 670 21.70 -26.38 -4.72
CA ALA A 670 21.91 -27.29 -3.61
C ALA A 670 23.04 -26.84 -2.68
N ASN A 671 22.80 -26.87 -1.36
CA ASN A 671 23.76 -26.41 -0.35
C ASN A 671 25.14 -27.08 -0.49
N ILE A 672 25.16 -28.40 -0.73
CA ILE A 672 26.42 -29.12 -0.91
C ILE A 672 27.13 -28.74 -2.21
N VAL A 673 26.37 -28.46 -3.28
CA VAL A 673 26.93 -28.02 -4.56
C VAL A 673 27.61 -26.66 -4.41
N LYS A 674 26.95 -25.70 -3.74
CA LYS A 674 27.54 -24.39 -3.42
C LYS A 674 28.84 -24.53 -2.61
N ALA A 675 28.85 -25.39 -1.59
CA ALA A 675 30.03 -25.63 -0.77
C ALA A 675 31.19 -26.26 -1.56
N ILE A 676 30.90 -27.31 -2.34
CA ILE A 676 31.88 -27.97 -3.21
C ILE A 676 32.49 -26.97 -4.20
N VAL A 677 31.66 -26.15 -4.86
CA VAL A 677 32.13 -25.17 -5.83
C VAL A 677 32.95 -24.06 -5.17
N ALA A 678 32.47 -23.53 -4.03
CA ALA A 678 33.19 -22.51 -3.29
C ALA A 678 34.61 -22.99 -2.93
N LEU A 679 34.75 -24.22 -2.42
CA LEU A 679 36.05 -24.79 -2.07
C LEU A 679 36.90 -25.17 -3.29
N ALA A 680 36.30 -25.79 -4.31
CA ALA A 680 37.03 -26.28 -5.46
C ALA A 680 37.51 -25.17 -6.39
N PHE A 681 36.88 -23.99 -6.37
CA PHE A 681 37.18 -22.90 -7.31
C PHE A 681 37.47 -21.54 -6.63
N ALA A 682 37.68 -21.50 -5.30
CA ALA A 682 37.98 -20.27 -4.55
C ALA A 682 39.18 -19.47 -5.10
N ASP A 683 40.22 -20.17 -5.55
CA ASP A 683 41.44 -19.62 -6.15
C ASP A 683 41.28 -19.24 -7.63
N VAL A 684 40.17 -19.62 -8.26
CA VAL A 684 39.84 -19.27 -9.65
C VAL A 684 39.11 -17.93 -9.69
N TRP A 685 38.14 -17.73 -8.80
CA TRP A 685 37.26 -16.58 -8.81
C TRP A 685 37.41 -15.72 -7.54
N PRO A 686 37.84 -14.44 -7.66
CA PRO A 686 38.05 -13.58 -6.50
C PRO A 686 36.81 -13.44 -5.60
N GLY A 687 36.94 -13.80 -4.33
CA GLY A 687 35.86 -13.70 -3.34
C GLY A 687 34.72 -14.71 -3.55
N LEU A 688 34.97 -15.79 -4.31
CA LEU A 688 34.07 -16.93 -4.38
C LEU A 688 33.96 -17.58 -3.00
N SER A 689 32.72 -17.68 -2.54
CA SER A 689 32.29 -18.21 -1.24
C SER A 689 30.83 -18.65 -1.37
N VAL A 690 30.32 -19.43 -0.41
CA VAL A 690 28.91 -19.83 -0.39
C VAL A 690 28.00 -18.60 -0.43
N GLN A 691 28.33 -17.56 0.34
CA GLN A 691 27.56 -16.32 0.33
C GLN A 691 27.58 -15.63 -1.04
N SER A 692 28.74 -15.56 -1.72
CA SER A 692 28.80 -14.90 -3.03
C SER A 692 27.98 -15.62 -4.11
N ILE A 693 27.79 -16.93 -3.97
CA ILE A 693 26.92 -17.73 -4.84
C ILE A 693 25.45 -17.46 -4.50
N GLU A 694 25.08 -17.42 -3.20
CA GLU A 694 23.72 -17.06 -2.74
C GLU A 694 23.31 -15.63 -3.13
N GLU A 695 24.27 -14.71 -3.21
CA GLU A 695 24.08 -13.33 -3.69
C GLU A 695 24.10 -13.21 -5.22
N TYR A 696 24.14 -14.33 -5.95
CA TYR A 696 24.17 -14.38 -7.42
C TYR A 696 25.28 -13.51 -8.02
N LYS A 697 26.49 -13.55 -7.42
CA LYS A 697 27.72 -13.00 -8.04
C LYS A 697 28.42 -14.06 -8.90
N TYR A 698 28.21 -15.32 -8.56
CA TYR A 698 28.72 -16.49 -9.26
C TYR A 698 27.58 -17.48 -9.48
N TRP A 699 27.53 -18.05 -10.67
CA TRP A 699 26.49 -19.00 -11.06
C TRP A 699 27.10 -20.38 -11.29
N VAL A 700 26.45 -21.41 -10.75
CA VAL A 700 26.88 -22.81 -10.88
C VAL A 700 25.99 -23.51 -11.89
N ASP A 701 26.58 -24.31 -12.77
CA ASP A 701 25.83 -25.12 -13.74
C ASP A 701 26.57 -26.43 -14.10
N ALA A 702 26.03 -27.20 -15.04
CA ALA A 702 26.63 -28.40 -15.62
C ALA A 702 27.36 -28.11 -16.94
N ILE A 703 28.45 -28.83 -17.20
CA ILE A 703 29.22 -28.77 -18.47
C ILE A 703 28.52 -29.58 -19.57
N SER A 704 27.71 -30.56 -19.20
CA SER A 704 27.12 -31.50 -20.15
C SER A 704 25.65 -31.18 -20.41
N ASP A 705 25.35 -30.05 -21.09
CA ASP A 705 23.98 -29.79 -21.55
C ASP A 705 23.66 -30.58 -22.82
N ASN A 706 23.11 -31.77 -22.61
CA ASN A 706 22.81 -32.76 -23.64
C ASN A 706 21.34 -32.79 -24.06
N THR A 707 20.52 -31.88 -23.52
CA THR A 707 19.05 -31.88 -23.71
C THR A 707 18.65 -31.74 -25.18
N ARG A 708 19.43 -31.00 -25.98
CA ARG A 708 19.20 -30.84 -27.42
C ARG A 708 19.66 -32.04 -28.25
N LEU A 709 20.78 -32.66 -27.88
CA LEU A 709 21.31 -33.82 -28.59
C LEU A 709 20.52 -35.10 -28.25
N LEU A 710 20.32 -35.40 -26.97
CA LEU A 710 19.65 -36.62 -26.51
C LEU A 710 18.14 -36.46 -26.36
N GLY A 711 17.62 -35.23 -26.23
CA GLY A 711 16.22 -34.97 -25.87
C GLY A 711 15.98 -35.10 -24.37
N ALA A 712 14.74 -34.80 -23.93
CA ALA A 712 14.37 -34.95 -22.53
C ALA A 712 14.52 -36.41 -22.05
N ARG A 713 15.09 -36.58 -20.85
CA ARG A 713 15.17 -37.87 -20.15
C ARG A 713 13.85 -38.13 -19.43
N ILE A 714 13.16 -39.20 -19.80
CA ILE A 714 11.82 -39.52 -19.29
C ILE A 714 11.93 -40.64 -18.25
N LEU A 715 11.53 -40.37 -17.01
CA LEU A 715 11.47 -41.32 -15.89
C LEU A 715 12.77 -42.12 -15.65
N ASP A 716 13.93 -41.57 -16.05
CA ASP A 716 15.22 -42.28 -16.05
C ASP A 716 15.26 -43.56 -16.92
N MET A 717 14.26 -43.75 -17.79
CA MET A 717 14.10 -44.97 -18.59
C MET A 717 14.63 -44.83 -20.01
N TYR A 718 14.52 -43.65 -20.61
CA TYR A 718 15.01 -43.40 -21.98
C TYR A 718 15.15 -41.91 -22.27
N TYR A 719 15.80 -41.60 -23.40
CA TYR A 719 15.97 -40.26 -23.93
C TYR A 719 15.07 -40.06 -25.16
N LYS A 720 14.23 -39.02 -25.13
CA LYS A 720 13.21 -38.78 -26.18
C LYS A 720 13.79 -38.63 -27.58
N GLY A 721 14.98 -38.05 -27.72
CA GLY A 721 15.66 -37.91 -29.00
C GLY A 721 16.01 -39.29 -29.57
N LEU A 722 16.68 -40.14 -28.80
CA LEU A 722 17.05 -41.49 -29.25
C LEU A 722 15.84 -42.35 -29.61
N GLU A 723 14.75 -42.24 -28.83
CA GLU A 723 13.48 -42.91 -29.14
C GLU A 723 12.87 -42.40 -30.44
N SER A 724 12.87 -41.08 -30.67
CA SER A 724 12.31 -40.47 -31.88
C SER A 724 13.03 -40.87 -33.17
N TRP A 725 14.29 -41.30 -33.05
CA TRP A 725 15.11 -41.77 -34.17
C TRP A 725 15.18 -43.30 -34.26
N ASP A 726 14.42 -44.05 -33.45
CA ASP A 726 14.48 -45.52 -33.40
C ASP A 726 15.92 -46.04 -33.20
N ALA A 727 16.62 -45.46 -32.22
CA ALA A 727 18.02 -45.80 -31.94
C ALA A 727 18.16 -47.26 -31.47
N PRO A 728 19.24 -47.98 -31.86
CA PRO A 728 19.51 -49.32 -31.36
C PRO A 728 19.54 -49.37 -29.83
N LYS A 729 18.99 -50.43 -29.24
CA LYS A 729 18.93 -50.60 -27.77
C LYS A 729 20.29 -50.44 -27.07
N GLU A 730 21.36 -50.87 -27.73
CA GLU A 730 22.73 -50.69 -27.22
C GLU A 730 23.11 -49.22 -27.06
N LEU A 731 22.81 -48.38 -28.06
CA LEU A 731 23.08 -46.94 -28.02
C LEU A 731 22.21 -46.23 -26.97
N GLN A 732 20.94 -46.65 -26.85
CA GLN A 732 20.04 -46.14 -25.81
C GLN A 732 20.57 -46.46 -24.41
N GLN A 733 21.05 -47.69 -24.19
CA GLN A 733 21.61 -48.10 -22.90
C GLN A 733 22.90 -47.35 -22.57
N ARG A 734 23.81 -47.19 -23.55
CA ARG A 734 25.04 -46.39 -23.39
C ARG A 734 24.73 -44.95 -23.01
N ALA A 735 23.69 -44.35 -23.58
CA ALA A 735 23.25 -42.99 -23.24
C ALA A 735 22.74 -42.89 -21.79
N LEU A 736 21.94 -43.86 -21.34
CA LEU A 736 21.46 -43.93 -19.96
C LEU A 736 22.60 -44.11 -18.95
N ASP A 737 23.58 -44.96 -19.27
CA ASP A 737 24.74 -45.18 -18.41
C ASP A 737 25.63 -43.94 -18.32
N CYS A 738 25.87 -43.26 -19.44
CA CYS A 738 26.54 -41.95 -19.45
C CYS A 738 25.76 -40.90 -18.65
N GLY A 739 24.43 -40.95 -18.71
CA GLY A 739 23.54 -40.06 -17.97
C GLY A 739 23.67 -40.11 -16.45
N LYS A 740 24.33 -41.13 -15.89
CA LYS A 740 24.66 -41.22 -14.45
C LYS A 740 25.85 -40.34 -14.05
N LEU A 741 26.63 -39.87 -15.03
CA LEU A 741 27.76 -38.97 -14.80
C LEU A 741 27.34 -37.49 -14.81
N PHE A 742 26.21 -37.17 -15.44
CA PHE A 742 25.65 -35.82 -15.40
C PHE A 742 25.26 -35.46 -13.97
N TYR A 743 25.46 -34.20 -13.60
CA TYR A 743 25.26 -33.73 -12.22
C TYR A 743 26.19 -34.37 -11.17
N SER A 744 27.25 -35.07 -11.60
CA SER A 744 28.35 -35.45 -10.72
C SER A 744 29.29 -34.26 -10.48
N VAL A 745 30.20 -34.41 -9.51
CA VAL A 745 31.20 -33.35 -9.22
C VAL A 745 32.06 -33.00 -10.44
N GLY A 746 32.32 -33.97 -11.32
CA GLY A 746 33.11 -33.78 -12.53
C GLY A 746 32.42 -32.93 -13.60
N ASP A 747 31.10 -32.79 -13.51
CA ASP A 747 30.27 -32.05 -14.46
C ASP A 747 30.00 -30.60 -14.02
N LEU A 748 30.41 -30.21 -12.81
CA LEU A 748 30.17 -28.86 -12.27
C LEU A 748 31.02 -27.77 -12.94
N ILE A 749 30.42 -26.64 -13.30
CA ILE A 749 31.12 -25.42 -13.74
C ILE A 749 30.59 -24.20 -12.99
N VAL A 750 31.43 -23.17 -12.85
CA VAL A 750 31.07 -21.91 -12.22
C VAL A 750 31.53 -20.72 -13.06
N TRP A 751 30.62 -19.79 -13.31
CA TRP A 751 30.85 -18.59 -14.09
C TRP A 751 30.61 -17.30 -13.28
N PRO A 752 31.36 -16.22 -13.53
CA PRO A 752 31.09 -14.91 -12.92
C PRO A 752 29.88 -14.26 -13.58
N ASN A 753 28.84 -13.91 -12.81
CA ASN A 753 27.79 -13.03 -13.31
C ASN A 753 26.91 -12.40 -12.21
N LYS A 754 26.46 -11.15 -12.42
CA LYS A 754 25.48 -10.45 -11.56
C LYS A 754 24.10 -10.51 -12.23
N MET A 755 23.13 -11.14 -11.56
CA MET A 755 21.80 -11.41 -12.10
C MET A 755 20.94 -10.13 -12.20
N ASN A 756 20.84 -9.53 -13.39
CA ASN A 756 19.78 -8.58 -13.73
C ASN A 756 19.31 -8.63 -15.20
N ASP A 757 19.84 -9.55 -16.03
CA ASP A 757 19.24 -9.88 -17.33
C ASP A 757 19.59 -11.33 -17.72
N TYR A 758 18.59 -12.22 -17.73
CA TYR A 758 18.76 -13.65 -18.04
C TYR A 758 19.27 -13.90 -19.47
N LYS A 759 19.23 -12.89 -20.35
CA LYS A 759 19.72 -12.97 -21.75
C LYS A 759 21.20 -12.58 -21.91
N GLU A 760 21.87 -12.14 -20.84
CA GLU A 760 23.23 -11.59 -20.90
C GLU A 760 24.17 -12.24 -19.88
N ALA A 761 24.04 -13.56 -19.69
CA ALA A 761 24.86 -14.38 -18.80
C ALA A 761 25.75 -15.37 -19.54
N PHE A 762 26.92 -15.71 -18.99
CA PHE A 762 27.78 -16.77 -19.53
C PHE A 762 27.01 -18.09 -19.69
N ASP A 763 26.32 -18.49 -18.62
CA ASP A 763 25.53 -19.70 -18.57
C ASP A 763 24.38 -19.73 -19.60
N SER A 764 23.50 -18.73 -19.57
CA SER A 764 22.37 -18.67 -20.50
C SER A 764 22.79 -18.51 -21.97
N TYR A 765 23.98 -17.97 -22.24
CA TYR A 765 24.53 -17.91 -23.60
C TYR A 765 25.11 -19.26 -24.05
N TYR A 766 25.60 -20.09 -23.12
CA TYR A 766 26.13 -21.43 -23.39
C TYR A 766 25.03 -22.41 -23.86
N ASP A 767 23.90 -22.49 -23.16
CA ASP A 767 22.69 -23.20 -23.68
C ASP A 767 21.95 -22.35 -24.75
N GLY A 768 22.43 -21.17 -25.11
CA GLY A 768 21.80 -20.36 -26.17
C GLY A 768 21.67 -21.10 -27.51
N THR A 769 20.80 -20.62 -28.41
CA THR A 769 20.58 -21.22 -29.75
C THR A 769 21.85 -21.31 -30.59
N LYS A 770 22.88 -20.51 -30.28
CA LYS A 770 24.15 -20.50 -30.98
C LYS A 770 24.99 -21.74 -30.68
N TYR A 771 25.30 -22.00 -29.41
CA TYR A 771 26.20 -23.07 -28.99
C TYR A 771 25.50 -24.34 -28.54
N LYS A 772 24.23 -24.25 -28.09
CA LYS A 772 23.38 -25.42 -27.83
C LYS A 772 23.99 -26.45 -26.85
N GLY A 773 24.75 -25.99 -25.86
CA GLY A 773 25.41 -26.89 -24.91
C GLY A 773 26.74 -27.49 -25.42
N TYR A 774 27.24 -27.10 -26.59
CA TYR A 774 28.53 -27.59 -27.10
C TYR A 774 29.71 -26.77 -26.57
N MET A 775 30.36 -27.31 -25.54
CA MET A 775 31.44 -26.62 -24.81
C MET A 775 32.70 -26.40 -25.65
N ASP A 776 32.98 -27.27 -26.63
CA ASP A 776 34.09 -27.11 -27.58
C ASP A 776 33.92 -25.86 -28.46
N GLN A 777 32.71 -25.65 -28.99
CA GLN A 777 32.35 -24.47 -29.77
C GLN A 777 32.29 -23.21 -28.90
N TYR A 778 31.80 -23.34 -27.66
CA TYR A 778 31.73 -22.25 -26.69
C TYR A 778 33.12 -21.75 -26.29
N LEU A 779 34.03 -22.67 -25.95
CA LEU A 779 35.44 -22.36 -25.65
C LEU A 779 36.16 -21.75 -26.84
N ASN A 780 35.86 -22.21 -28.06
CA ASN A 780 36.41 -21.57 -29.26
C ASN A 780 35.99 -20.10 -29.39
N ALA A 781 34.74 -19.77 -29.08
CA ALA A 781 34.31 -18.38 -29.09
C ALA A 781 34.96 -17.53 -27.99
N ILE A 782 35.13 -18.09 -26.79
CA ILE A 782 35.87 -17.43 -25.69
C ILE A 782 37.33 -17.17 -26.12
N TYR A 783 37.99 -18.18 -26.69
CA TYR A 783 39.35 -18.08 -27.19
C TYR A 783 39.50 -16.96 -28.23
N CYS A 784 38.66 -16.95 -29.27
CA CYS A 784 38.68 -15.92 -30.30
C CYS A 784 38.45 -14.51 -29.72
N ALA A 785 37.52 -14.38 -28.77
CA ALA A 785 37.20 -13.12 -28.12
C ALA A 785 38.35 -12.61 -27.23
N MET A 786 39.04 -13.50 -26.51
CA MET A 786 40.16 -13.17 -25.61
C MET A 786 41.47 -12.86 -26.35
N THR A 787 41.73 -13.53 -27.49
CA THR A 787 42.98 -13.39 -28.26
C THR A 787 42.91 -12.35 -29.37
N GLY A 788 41.72 -11.85 -29.70
CA GLY A 788 41.55 -10.79 -30.70
C GLY A 788 41.67 -11.27 -32.15
N GLN A 789 41.26 -12.51 -32.44
CA GLN A 789 41.23 -13.02 -33.82
C GLN A 789 40.23 -12.24 -34.71
N ALA A 790 40.46 -12.24 -36.02
CA ALA A 790 39.62 -11.52 -36.98
C ALA A 790 38.20 -12.14 -37.05
N ARG A 791 37.16 -11.33 -36.78
CA ARG A 791 35.72 -11.69 -36.67
C ARG A 791 35.33 -12.45 -35.39
N PRO A 792 35.53 -11.86 -34.20
CA PRO A 792 35.10 -12.44 -32.94
C PRO A 792 33.57 -12.38 -32.79
N ASP A 793 33.02 -13.26 -31.96
CA ASP A 793 31.64 -13.11 -31.51
C ASP A 793 31.49 -11.87 -30.63
N PHE A 794 30.84 -10.83 -31.16
CA PHE A 794 30.62 -9.57 -30.46
C PHE A 794 29.80 -9.69 -29.18
N HIS A 795 28.88 -10.67 -29.09
CA HIS A 795 28.13 -10.89 -27.86
C HIS A 795 29.02 -11.50 -26.76
N MET A 796 29.84 -12.48 -27.13
CA MET A 796 30.87 -13.05 -26.22
C MET A 796 31.87 -11.98 -25.75
N GLN A 797 32.30 -11.10 -26.65
CA GLN A 797 33.15 -9.96 -26.27
C GLN A 797 32.46 -9.01 -25.28
N GLY A 798 31.18 -8.73 -25.48
CA GLY A 798 30.37 -7.93 -24.56
C GLY A 798 30.26 -8.56 -23.17
N LEU A 799 30.02 -9.86 -23.09
CA LEU A 799 29.99 -10.64 -21.83
C LEU A 799 31.32 -10.57 -21.06
N LEU A 800 32.44 -10.78 -21.75
CA LEU A 800 33.78 -10.68 -21.18
C LEU A 800 34.08 -9.25 -20.68
N TYR A 801 33.65 -8.22 -21.42
CA TYR A 801 33.83 -6.82 -21.03
C TYR A 801 32.98 -6.41 -19.81
N LYS A 802 31.74 -6.89 -19.71
CA LYS A 802 30.90 -6.67 -18.52
C LYS A 802 31.55 -7.25 -17.27
N ASN A 803 32.14 -8.43 -17.38
CA ASN A 803 32.84 -9.11 -16.29
C ASN A 803 34.33 -8.74 -16.17
N ARG A 804 34.80 -7.68 -16.85
CA ARG A 804 36.23 -7.31 -16.95
C ARG A 804 37.00 -7.20 -15.64
N LYS A 805 36.32 -6.87 -14.52
CA LYS A 805 36.97 -6.78 -13.20
C LYS A 805 37.46 -8.15 -12.73
N VAL A 806 36.58 -9.15 -12.85
CA VAL A 806 36.87 -10.55 -12.49
C VAL A 806 37.73 -11.22 -13.57
N MET A 807 37.50 -10.87 -14.85
CA MET A 807 38.25 -11.43 -15.99
C MET A 807 39.65 -10.82 -16.21
N THR A 808 40.13 -9.95 -15.33
CA THR A 808 41.41 -9.25 -15.50
C THR A 808 42.58 -10.22 -15.69
N ALA A 809 42.60 -11.33 -14.95
CA ALA A 809 43.67 -12.34 -14.98
C ALA A 809 43.61 -13.28 -16.21
N TYR A 810 42.54 -13.22 -16.99
CA TYR A 810 42.23 -14.16 -18.08
C TYR A 810 42.24 -13.52 -19.47
N LYS A 811 42.95 -12.40 -19.67
CA LYS A 811 43.06 -11.74 -20.98
C LYS A 811 44.14 -12.35 -21.87
N GLY A 812 43.92 -12.36 -23.19
CA GLY A 812 44.89 -12.84 -24.16
C GLY A 812 45.07 -14.36 -24.12
N TYR A 813 46.05 -14.85 -24.89
CA TYR A 813 46.35 -16.28 -25.00
C TYR A 813 46.73 -16.92 -23.65
N ASP A 814 47.64 -16.30 -22.88
CA ASP A 814 48.03 -16.79 -21.56
C ASP A 814 46.88 -16.78 -20.57
N GLY A 815 45.97 -15.81 -20.69
CA GLY A 815 44.76 -15.75 -19.90
C GLY A 815 43.80 -16.88 -20.20
N PHE A 816 43.60 -17.22 -21.48
CA PHE A 816 42.78 -18.35 -21.89
C PHE A 816 43.35 -19.69 -21.39
N LYS A 817 44.66 -19.91 -21.53
CA LYS A 817 45.34 -21.09 -20.98
C LYS A 817 45.07 -21.26 -19.49
N ARG A 818 45.24 -20.16 -18.73
CA ARG A 818 44.99 -20.13 -17.28
C ARG A 818 43.52 -20.46 -16.94
N LEU A 819 42.57 -19.98 -17.74
CA LEU A 819 41.14 -20.28 -17.56
C LEU A 819 40.87 -21.78 -17.78
N VAL A 820 41.39 -22.35 -18.87
CA VAL A 820 41.24 -23.77 -19.22
C VAL A 820 41.82 -24.67 -18.13
N ASP A 821 43.03 -24.36 -17.65
CA ASP A 821 43.69 -25.13 -16.60
C ASP A 821 42.91 -25.08 -15.28
N ASN A 822 42.50 -23.88 -14.85
CA ASN A 822 41.82 -23.65 -13.58
C ASN A 822 40.40 -24.23 -13.54
N LEU A 823 39.70 -24.30 -14.68
CA LEU A 823 38.39 -24.94 -14.80
C LEU A 823 38.47 -26.43 -15.18
N PHE A 824 39.69 -26.97 -15.34
CA PHE A 824 39.99 -28.36 -15.72
C PHE A 824 39.43 -28.77 -17.09
N LEU A 825 39.52 -27.89 -18.08
CA LEU A 825 38.93 -28.06 -19.42
C LEU A 825 39.96 -28.48 -20.49
N THR A 826 41.11 -29.02 -20.10
CA THR A 826 42.23 -29.36 -20.99
C THR A 826 41.87 -30.36 -22.09
N ASP A 827 40.87 -31.20 -21.89
CA ASP A 827 40.42 -32.16 -22.91
C ASP A 827 39.73 -31.47 -24.11
N PHE A 828 39.35 -30.19 -23.97
CA PHE A 828 38.78 -29.37 -25.03
C PHE A 828 39.81 -28.65 -25.93
N VAL A 829 41.10 -28.76 -25.62
CA VAL A 829 42.18 -28.08 -26.36
C VAL A 829 43.29 -29.04 -26.78
N ASP A 830 44.06 -28.68 -27.80
CA ASP A 830 45.27 -29.41 -28.22
C ASP A 830 46.50 -29.07 -27.37
N GLU A 831 47.67 -29.59 -27.76
CA GLU A 831 48.93 -29.40 -27.02
C GLU A 831 49.37 -27.92 -27.02
N GLU A 832 48.95 -27.15 -28.02
CA GLU A 832 49.15 -25.71 -28.18
C GLU A 832 48.01 -24.86 -27.58
N TYR A 833 47.11 -25.48 -26.80
CA TYR A 833 45.95 -24.83 -26.19
C TYR A 833 45.00 -24.17 -27.19
N GLN A 834 44.99 -24.63 -28.45
CA GLN A 834 43.95 -24.26 -29.40
C GLN A 834 42.68 -25.08 -29.13
N PRO A 835 41.49 -24.45 -29.14
CA PRO A 835 40.21 -25.16 -29.04
C PRO A 835 40.06 -26.23 -30.13
N LYS A 836 39.74 -27.47 -29.70
CA LYS A 836 39.44 -28.58 -30.59
C LYS A 836 38.01 -28.48 -31.11
N HIS A 837 37.76 -28.94 -32.33
CA HIS A 837 36.41 -29.21 -32.82
C HIS A 837 36.08 -30.69 -32.56
N ILE A 838 35.34 -30.95 -31.48
CA ILE A 838 35.11 -32.30 -30.95
C ILE A 838 33.78 -32.83 -31.43
N PHE A 839 32.75 -32.00 -31.40
CA PHE A 839 31.38 -32.42 -31.65
C PHE A 839 30.85 -31.88 -32.97
N ALA A 840 29.98 -32.66 -33.63
CA ALA A 840 29.36 -32.29 -34.89
C ALA A 840 28.36 -31.11 -34.78
N GLY A 841 27.95 -30.72 -33.56
CA GLY A 841 27.03 -29.59 -33.34
C GLY A 841 25.57 -29.85 -33.75
N VAL A 842 25.16 -31.12 -33.84
CA VAL A 842 23.82 -31.54 -34.28
C VAL A 842 22.85 -31.64 -33.11
N TRP A 843 21.54 -31.67 -33.37
CA TRP A 843 20.53 -31.88 -32.32
C TRP A 843 19.39 -32.75 -32.82
N SER A 844 18.66 -33.39 -31.91
CA SER A 844 17.70 -34.46 -32.23
C SER A 844 16.53 -34.04 -33.12
N TYR A 845 16.25 -32.74 -33.23
CA TYR A 845 15.20 -32.21 -34.11
C TYR A 845 15.76 -31.30 -35.22
N MET A 846 17.04 -31.50 -35.60
CA MET A 846 17.69 -30.74 -36.66
C MET A 846 17.09 -31.10 -38.03
N LYS A 847 16.62 -30.09 -38.77
CA LYS A 847 16.02 -30.30 -40.09
C LYS A 847 17.09 -30.76 -41.09
N GLY A 848 16.83 -31.87 -41.77
CA GLY A 848 17.72 -32.42 -42.81
C GLY A 848 18.87 -33.26 -42.28
N LEU A 849 18.92 -33.55 -40.97
CA LEU A 849 19.84 -34.52 -40.39
C LEU A 849 19.42 -35.94 -40.79
N ASP A 850 20.37 -36.81 -41.13
CA ASP A 850 20.10 -38.23 -41.35
C ASP A 850 20.40 -39.06 -40.09
N GLN A 851 19.77 -40.24 -40.01
CA GLN A 851 19.81 -41.11 -38.84
C GLN A 851 21.24 -41.60 -38.51
N GLN A 852 22.03 -41.94 -39.53
CA GLN A 852 23.38 -42.45 -39.32
C GLN A 852 24.30 -41.37 -38.74
N THR A 853 24.19 -40.15 -39.26
CA THR A 853 24.91 -38.98 -38.73
C THR A 853 24.49 -38.64 -37.30
N TYR A 854 23.19 -38.72 -36.99
CA TYR A 854 22.71 -38.50 -35.63
C TYR A 854 23.27 -39.53 -34.63
N PHE A 855 23.19 -40.83 -34.96
CA PHE A 855 23.70 -41.89 -34.07
C PHE A 855 25.20 -41.78 -33.85
N LYS A 856 25.97 -41.48 -34.90
CA LYS A 856 27.41 -41.25 -34.78
C LYS A 856 27.71 -40.08 -33.82
N ALA A 857 27.01 -38.96 -33.94
CA ALA A 857 27.21 -37.80 -33.08
C ALA A 857 26.85 -38.09 -31.61
N VAL A 858 25.82 -38.90 -31.36
CA VAL A 858 25.46 -39.38 -30.02
C VAL A 858 26.57 -40.26 -29.45
N ASP A 859 27.09 -41.19 -30.25
CA ASP A 859 28.13 -42.13 -29.84
C ASP A 859 29.42 -41.40 -29.43
N GLU A 860 29.87 -40.48 -30.28
CA GLU A 860 31.05 -39.64 -30.03
C GLU A 860 30.88 -38.76 -28.78
N TYR A 861 29.68 -38.25 -28.54
CA TYR A 861 29.37 -37.47 -27.34
C TYR A 861 29.46 -38.31 -26.06
N ILE A 862 28.85 -39.51 -26.08
CA ILE A 862 28.87 -40.45 -24.95
C ILE A 862 30.31 -40.87 -24.62
N ASP A 863 31.10 -41.21 -25.64
CA ASP A 863 32.49 -41.64 -25.44
C ASP A 863 33.35 -40.53 -24.84
N PHE A 864 33.16 -39.28 -25.31
CA PHE A 864 33.83 -38.14 -24.72
C PHE A 864 33.43 -37.94 -23.25
N CYS A 865 32.13 -37.92 -22.93
CA CYS A 865 31.66 -37.68 -21.56
C CYS A 865 32.13 -38.77 -20.59
N ASN A 866 32.10 -40.04 -21.00
CA ASN A 866 32.59 -41.17 -20.20
C ASN A 866 34.09 -41.07 -19.86
N ALA A 867 34.89 -40.45 -20.73
CA ALA A 867 36.32 -40.22 -20.48
C ALA A 867 36.56 -38.93 -19.68
N PHE A 868 35.90 -37.84 -20.06
CA PHE A 868 36.14 -36.49 -19.55
C PHE A 868 35.63 -36.28 -18.12
N ILE A 869 34.35 -36.60 -17.85
CA ILE A 869 33.69 -36.26 -16.58
C ILE A 869 34.40 -36.94 -15.39
N PRO A 870 34.71 -38.25 -15.42
CA PRO A 870 35.35 -38.89 -14.28
C PRO A 870 36.78 -38.41 -14.05
N LYS A 871 37.53 -38.15 -15.13
CA LYS A 871 38.89 -37.58 -15.07
C LYS A 871 38.89 -36.19 -14.42
N ARG A 872 37.87 -35.37 -14.70
CA ARG A 872 37.69 -34.05 -14.09
C ARG A 872 37.26 -34.15 -12.62
N ALA A 873 36.38 -35.11 -12.29
CA ALA A 873 35.97 -35.37 -10.91
C ALA A 873 37.18 -35.70 -10.02
N ASP A 874 38.11 -36.53 -10.50
CA ASP A 874 39.33 -36.89 -9.76
C ASP A 874 40.18 -35.66 -9.39
N LYS A 875 40.30 -34.67 -10.29
CA LYS A 875 41.01 -33.41 -10.03
C LYS A 875 40.33 -32.56 -8.95
N ILE A 876 39.00 -32.47 -8.98
CA ILE A 876 38.22 -31.71 -7.99
C ILE A 876 38.30 -32.39 -6.62
N ILE A 877 38.09 -33.71 -6.56
CA ILE A 877 38.17 -34.48 -5.31
C ILE A 877 39.55 -34.36 -4.67
N MET A 878 40.63 -34.42 -5.46
CA MET A 878 41.99 -34.20 -4.95
C MET A 878 42.15 -32.84 -4.26
N LYS A 879 41.54 -31.79 -4.80
CA LYS A 879 41.58 -30.45 -4.22
C LYS A 879 40.77 -30.37 -2.92
N LEU A 880 39.57 -30.95 -2.92
CA LEU A 880 38.73 -31.02 -1.72
C LEU A 880 39.41 -31.80 -0.59
N LYS A 881 40.05 -32.95 -0.89
CA LYS A 881 40.84 -33.72 0.09
C LYS A 881 41.90 -32.86 0.78
N ARG A 882 42.70 -32.12 0.00
CA ARG A 882 43.72 -31.21 0.55
C ARG A 882 43.15 -30.14 1.48
N LEU A 883 41.94 -29.65 1.21
CA LEU A 883 41.28 -28.65 2.06
C LEU A 883 40.68 -29.26 3.33
N LEU A 884 40.28 -30.53 3.29
CA LEU A 884 39.73 -31.23 4.46
C LEU A 884 40.81 -31.76 5.41
N ASP A 885 41.99 -32.07 4.88
CA ASP A 885 43.15 -32.57 5.63
C ASP A 885 43.95 -31.44 6.34
N ASN A 886 43.84 -30.21 5.84
CA ASN A 886 44.37 -28.99 6.46
C ASN A 886 43.34 -28.36 7.40
#